data_AF-A0A1Z1F8M1-F1
#
_entry.id   AF-A0A1Z1F8M1-F1
#
_cell.length_a   1.000
_cell.length_b   1.000
_cell.length_c   1.000
_cell.angle_alpha   90.00
_cell.angle_beta   90.00
_cell.angle_gamma   90.00
#
_symmetry.space_group_name_H-M   'P 1'
#
loop_
_entity.id
_entity.type
_entity.pdbx_description
1 polymer ?
#
loop_
_entity_poly.entity_id
_entity_poly.type
_entity_poly.pdbx_seq_one_letter_code
_entity_poly.pdbx_strand_id
1 'polypeptide(L)'
;MKEPQTSSARRFLVRFRDDGRASVNTIVALSLPVVIGAVGLAFDLNRGYGQRVMNQRVADMAALATAMEYQRDDAIDIDAVAGMIAFANGLQGASVDATLLTDYPEAGDSAIEVTVSRPIPFMLASVLGFSGSYTVSADSAAIVSSTAQYAAPCFLALDAGGASLVVNGGASINAPNCSVAAIGDLDQKGKSIAASDIISGSGSITLNSGSLVANTLRYGGSLNVPQWNSALPPAKDRHNVATALADPWANNTELGAAVAQIGDADPLPALSDPVTPNGKDFDFSWKPNSAAAAYRVGTSGDYVLPAGTYNIRKFTVGGDNKVTFASGSTITISGGFANGGGSKVDFGDSDVYVNGGFDTGSGGVTIGDGVLWIGSGTASFKGTNTKGDGDVVINGDVALGGGHYFVAGKGNHSFKSLTLGGGGNMLLGDGDLTVLEGIKINGNSELNAGDGEYNIGASKQGYAIKLEGSARLFMGDGAFSAHGDIDTQGGSGIVFGETNNHYIKGDLKIAGSAFFGPGRYTIDGDFENGTGGTTWPQTSTLNGEQYGAAGAGYDMAGRDVSFIASGTLKLAGGAKTKLLAASKSVLGGEIATLLFHSDTTSKASWTGGSNNVFGGAVHLPGTEVSMTGGNSTNGGGTCFMLIAGKIKAAGGAVAGSACVSSDGSSSGSGKTAVKLVK
;
A
#
# COMPACT_ATOMS: atom_id res chain seq x y z
N MET A 1 76.42 40.16 74.93
CA MET A 1 76.19 41.63 75.01
C MET A 1 75.16 42.01 73.93
N LYS A 2 74.09 42.72 74.34
CA LYS A 2 73.03 43.40 73.56
C LYS A 2 71.84 42.62 72.94
N GLU A 3 70.68 42.84 73.58
CA GLU A 3 69.29 42.97 73.07
C GLU A 3 69.09 44.34 72.34
N PRO A 4 67.92 44.73 71.78
CA PRO A 4 67.06 44.13 70.74
C PRO A 4 66.56 45.18 69.69
N GLN A 5 65.78 44.81 68.67
CA GLN A 5 64.94 45.73 67.86
C GLN A 5 63.65 44.99 67.41
N THR A 6 62.54 45.18 68.12
CA THR A 6 61.23 44.59 67.79
C THR A 6 60.13 45.67 67.82
N SER A 7 59.82 46.31 66.68
CA SER A 7 58.57 47.09 66.58
C SER A 7 57.94 47.18 65.18
N SER A 8 58.65 46.85 64.09
CA SER A 8 58.08 46.92 62.72
C SER A 8 57.23 45.69 62.34
N ALA A 9 57.59 44.49 62.83
CA ALA A 9 56.92 43.23 62.47
C ALA A 9 55.44 43.18 62.87
N ARG A 10 55.07 43.82 63.99
CA ARG A 10 53.72 43.74 64.54
C ARG A 10 52.68 44.47 63.68
N ARG A 11 53.09 45.53 62.96
CA ARG A 11 52.21 46.30 62.08
C ARG A 11 52.06 45.66 60.69
N PHE A 12 53.04 44.89 60.25
CA PHE A 12 52.98 44.09 59.02
C PHE A 12 52.10 42.85 59.19
N LEU A 13 52.20 42.16 60.33
CA LEU A 13 51.42 40.96 60.62
C LEU A 13 49.92 41.21 60.77
N VAL A 14 49.52 42.40 61.25
CA VAL A 14 48.09 42.75 61.36
C VAL A 14 47.46 43.02 59.98
N ARG A 15 48.21 43.64 59.04
CA ARG A 15 47.75 43.80 57.65
C ARG A 15 47.67 42.48 56.88
N PHE A 16 48.53 41.52 57.20
CA PHE A 16 48.48 40.17 56.60
C PHE A 16 47.32 39.33 57.13
N ARG A 17 46.82 39.62 58.33
CA ARG A 17 45.74 38.87 58.97
C ARG A 17 44.34 39.22 58.46
N ASP A 18 44.17 40.41 57.89
CA ASP A 18 42.88 40.90 57.38
C ASP A 18 42.76 40.82 55.85
N ASP A 19 43.75 40.25 55.14
CA ASP A 19 43.72 40.11 53.68
C ASP A 19 43.15 38.74 53.25
N GLY A 20 41.84 38.70 53.00
CA GLY A 20 41.12 37.49 52.55
C GLY A 20 41.62 36.88 51.23
N ARG A 21 42.47 37.60 50.47
CA ARG A 21 43.07 37.13 49.21
C ARG A 21 44.11 36.03 49.40
N ALA A 22 44.77 35.94 50.56
CA ALA A 22 45.78 34.91 50.83
C ALA A 22 45.16 33.50 51.02
N SER A 23 43.92 33.42 51.54
CA SER A 23 43.21 32.14 51.74
C SER A 23 42.73 31.53 50.42
N VAL A 24 42.26 32.37 49.49
CA VAL A 24 41.77 31.91 48.18
C VAL A 24 42.93 31.37 47.34
N ASN A 25 44.09 32.04 47.35
CA ASN A 25 45.25 31.59 46.58
C ASN A 25 45.83 30.25 47.09
N THR A 26 45.80 29.99 48.40
CA THR A 26 46.27 28.71 48.96
C THR A 26 45.29 27.57 48.68
N ILE A 27 43.98 27.83 48.77
CA ILE A 27 42.95 26.84 48.39
C ILE A 27 43.06 26.52 46.89
N VAL A 28 43.18 27.54 46.03
CA VAL A 28 43.33 27.35 44.58
C VAL A 28 44.61 26.59 44.25
N ALA A 29 45.75 26.93 44.87
CA ALA A 29 47.03 26.27 44.64
C ALA A 29 47.01 24.77 45.04
N LEU A 30 46.28 24.42 46.10
CA LEU A 30 46.13 23.03 46.54
C LEU A 30 45.05 22.27 45.73
N SER A 31 44.03 22.94 45.22
CA SER A 31 42.98 22.31 44.41
C SER A 31 43.37 22.14 42.93
N LEU A 32 44.25 22.98 42.40
CA LEU A 32 44.61 23.00 40.98
C LEU A 32 45.17 21.64 40.49
N PRO A 33 46.08 20.95 41.20
CA PRO A 33 46.55 19.63 40.78
C PRO A 33 45.44 18.57 40.75
N VAL A 34 44.49 18.63 41.69
CA VAL A 34 43.35 17.70 41.75
C VAL A 34 42.42 17.92 40.55
N VAL A 35 42.13 19.19 40.21
CA VAL A 35 41.30 19.53 39.06
C VAL A 35 41.99 19.17 37.75
N ILE A 36 43.28 19.46 37.59
CA ILE A 36 44.07 19.07 36.41
C ILE A 36 44.11 17.53 36.28
N GLY A 37 44.18 16.81 37.40
CA GLY A 37 44.13 15.34 37.39
C GLY A 37 42.79 14.76 37.00
N ALA A 38 41.71 15.31 37.51
CA ALA A 38 40.37 14.91 37.09
C ALA A 38 40.14 15.17 35.59
N VAL A 39 40.58 16.33 35.07
CA VAL A 39 40.45 16.68 33.64
C VAL A 39 41.36 15.81 32.77
N GLY A 40 42.59 15.55 33.21
CA GLY A 40 43.55 14.67 32.51
C GLY A 40 43.02 13.25 32.35
N LEU A 41 42.54 12.67 33.46
CA LEU A 41 41.94 11.34 33.44
C LEU A 41 40.66 11.30 32.61
N ALA A 42 39.78 12.30 32.72
CA ALA A 42 38.56 12.38 31.92
C ALA A 42 38.85 12.45 30.42
N PHE A 43 39.87 13.20 30.02
CA PHE A 43 40.30 13.30 28.62
C PHE A 43 40.84 11.96 28.09
N ASP A 44 41.75 11.33 28.84
CA ASP A 44 42.33 10.04 28.45
C ASP A 44 41.26 8.94 28.42
N LEU A 45 40.30 8.91 29.36
CA LEU A 45 39.17 7.98 29.34
C LEU A 45 38.25 8.18 28.13
N ASN A 46 37.95 9.44 27.77
CA ASN A 46 37.11 9.74 26.60
C ASN A 46 37.77 9.28 25.29
N ARG A 47 39.08 9.43 25.18
CA ARG A 47 39.86 8.90 24.06
C ARG A 47 39.83 7.36 24.03
N GLY A 48 39.92 6.73 25.20
CA GLY A 48 39.78 5.28 25.35
C GLY A 48 38.41 4.78 24.90
N TYR A 49 37.35 5.49 25.27
CA TYR A 49 35.98 5.18 24.83
C TYR A 49 35.82 5.31 23.31
N GLY A 50 36.36 6.39 22.71
CA GLY A 50 36.37 6.56 21.26
C GLY A 50 37.10 5.42 20.54
N GLN A 51 38.23 4.94 21.09
CA GLN A 51 38.93 3.78 20.55
C GLN A 51 38.14 2.48 20.75
N ARG A 52 37.42 2.30 21.86
CA ARG A 52 36.59 1.12 22.11
C ARG A 52 35.47 1.00 21.07
N VAL A 53 34.80 2.10 20.72
CA VAL A 53 33.77 2.12 19.68
C VAL A 53 34.34 1.74 18.31
N MET A 54 35.54 2.23 17.98
CA MET A 54 36.25 1.83 16.75
C MET A 54 36.63 0.36 16.77
N ASN A 55 37.20 -0.14 17.88
CA ASN A 55 37.57 -1.55 18.02
C ASN A 55 36.35 -2.47 17.92
N GLN A 56 35.20 -2.08 18.50
CA GLN A 56 33.97 -2.88 18.45
C GLN A 56 33.47 -3.03 17.00
N ARG A 57 33.39 -1.93 16.24
CA ARG A 57 32.96 -1.98 14.84
C ARG A 57 33.82 -2.91 13.99
N VAL A 58 35.14 -2.88 14.24
CA VAL A 58 36.08 -3.74 13.52
C VAL A 58 36.00 -5.18 14.00
N ALA A 59 35.81 -5.42 15.30
CA ALA A 59 35.59 -6.77 15.84
C ALA A 59 34.32 -7.40 15.26
N ASP A 60 33.22 -6.65 15.18
CA ASP A 60 31.95 -7.11 14.58
C ASP A 60 32.12 -7.48 13.11
N MET A 61 32.79 -6.62 12.33
CA MET A 61 33.07 -6.89 10.92
C MET A 61 34.02 -8.07 10.73
N ALA A 62 35.07 -8.17 11.55
CA ALA A 62 36.04 -9.24 11.47
C ALA A 62 35.43 -10.58 11.89
N ALA A 63 34.65 -10.63 12.98
CA ALA A 63 33.95 -11.84 13.40
C ALA A 63 32.99 -12.35 12.32
N LEU A 64 32.19 -11.46 11.74
CA LEU A 64 31.25 -11.81 10.68
C LEU A 64 31.97 -12.32 9.42
N ALA A 65 32.96 -11.57 8.92
CA ALA A 65 33.69 -11.93 7.71
C ALA A 65 34.48 -13.23 7.88
N THR A 66 35.16 -13.41 9.02
CA THR A 66 35.90 -14.63 9.31
C THR A 66 34.97 -15.83 9.45
N ALA A 67 33.80 -15.68 10.09
CA ALA A 67 32.78 -16.74 10.14
C ALA A 67 32.25 -17.13 8.75
N MET A 68 32.06 -16.17 7.85
CA MET A 68 31.65 -16.43 6.47
C MET A 68 32.72 -17.18 5.66
N GLU A 69 34.00 -16.79 5.78
CA GLU A 69 35.08 -17.46 5.06
C GLU A 69 35.35 -18.87 5.63
N TYR A 70 35.28 -19.03 6.96
CA TYR A 70 35.41 -20.34 7.60
C TYR A 70 34.28 -21.30 7.23
N GLN A 71 33.07 -20.78 6.98
CA GLN A 71 31.96 -21.58 6.48
C GLN A 71 32.22 -22.11 5.05
N ARG A 72 32.99 -21.38 4.23
CA ARG A 72 33.30 -21.79 2.84
C ARG A 72 34.42 -22.82 2.78
N ASP A 73 35.40 -22.70 3.67
CA ASP A 73 36.56 -23.58 3.76
C ASP A 73 37.00 -23.63 5.23
N ASP A 74 36.86 -24.79 5.87
CA ASP A 74 37.17 -25.00 7.28
C ASP A 74 38.68 -25.11 7.56
N ALA A 75 39.51 -25.10 6.50
CA ALA A 75 40.97 -25.13 6.57
C ALA A 75 41.63 -23.74 6.54
N ILE A 76 40.84 -22.65 6.52
CA ILE A 76 41.39 -21.29 6.49
C ILE A 76 42.12 -20.92 7.79
N ASP A 77 43.09 -20.01 7.66
CA ASP A 77 43.71 -19.32 8.78
C ASP A 77 42.80 -18.17 9.25
N ILE A 78 42.01 -18.43 10.29
CA ILE A 78 41.01 -17.49 10.84
C ILE A 78 41.65 -16.21 11.40
N ASP A 79 42.87 -16.30 11.92
CA ASP A 79 43.63 -15.15 12.44
C ASP A 79 44.09 -14.25 11.30
N ALA A 80 44.58 -14.84 10.21
CA ALA A 80 44.98 -14.09 9.02
C ALA A 80 43.81 -13.31 8.41
N VAL A 81 42.62 -13.92 8.32
CA VAL A 81 41.42 -13.26 7.78
C VAL A 81 40.97 -12.12 8.69
N ALA A 82 40.84 -12.36 10.00
CA ALA A 82 40.47 -11.32 10.96
C ALA A 82 41.48 -10.15 10.96
N GLY A 83 42.77 -10.46 10.89
CA GLY A 83 43.85 -9.48 10.79
C GLY A 83 43.79 -8.63 9.52
N MET A 84 43.46 -9.21 8.37
CA MET A 84 43.27 -8.47 7.12
C MET A 84 42.10 -7.49 7.21
N ILE A 85 40.97 -7.89 7.82
CA ILE A 85 39.82 -7.00 8.01
C ILE A 85 40.18 -5.83 8.94
N ALA A 86 40.90 -6.09 10.03
CA ALA A 86 41.34 -5.02 10.91
C ALA A 86 42.33 -4.04 10.24
N PHE A 87 43.25 -4.56 9.42
CA PHE A 87 44.16 -3.73 8.63
C PHE A 87 43.41 -2.88 7.59
N ALA A 88 42.46 -3.47 6.87
CA ALA A 88 41.63 -2.77 5.88
C ALA A 88 40.80 -1.62 6.50
N ASN A 89 40.45 -1.75 7.77
CA ASN A 89 39.73 -0.72 8.54
C ASN A 89 40.65 0.27 9.27
N GLY A 90 41.94 0.27 8.95
CA GLY A 90 42.89 1.28 9.43
C GLY A 90 43.38 1.09 10.86
N LEU A 91 43.17 -0.08 11.48
CA LEU A 91 43.71 -0.39 12.82
C LEU A 91 45.17 -0.87 12.76
N GLN A 92 46.06 0.01 12.33
CA GLN A 92 47.50 -0.25 12.39
C GLN A 92 47.99 -0.26 13.85
N GLY A 93 48.69 -1.33 14.24
CA GLY A 93 49.23 -1.53 15.59
C GLY A 93 48.23 -2.05 16.62
N ALA A 94 47.06 -2.56 16.20
CA ALA A 94 46.18 -3.36 17.05
C ALA A 94 46.57 -4.85 16.98
N SER A 95 46.41 -5.57 18.09
CA SER A 95 46.46 -7.03 18.15
C SER A 95 45.07 -7.57 17.85
N VAL A 96 44.97 -8.53 16.94
CA VAL A 96 43.73 -9.22 16.58
C VAL A 96 43.94 -10.69 16.84
N ASP A 97 43.00 -11.30 17.57
CA ASP A 97 43.00 -12.70 17.95
C ASP A 97 41.64 -13.29 17.58
N ALA A 98 41.62 -14.33 16.74
CA ALA A 98 40.41 -15.01 16.29
C ALA A 98 40.40 -16.45 16.80
N THR A 99 39.29 -16.85 17.44
CA THR A 99 39.17 -18.20 18.02
C THR A 99 37.86 -18.84 17.61
N LEU A 100 37.90 -20.15 17.33
CA LEU A 100 36.70 -20.95 17.11
C LEU A 100 36.15 -21.40 18.46
N LEU A 101 34.97 -20.92 18.81
CA LEU A 101 34.18 -21.35 19.95
C LEU A 101 33.27 -22.51 19.52
N THR A 102 33.23 -23.56 20.35
CA THR A 102 32.28 -24.67 20.23
C THR A 102 31.28 -24.57 21.38
N ASP A 103 30.05 -25.04 21.15
CA ASP A 103 28.93 -24.94 22.09
C ASP A 103 28.59 -23.49 22.49
N TYR A 104 28.70 -22.55 21.54
CA TYR A 104 28.43 -21.13 21.76
C TYR A 104 27.58 -20.53 20.63
N PRO A 105 26.49 -19.80 20.94
CA PRO A 105 25.99 -19.45 22.28
C PRO A 105 25.21 -20.57 22.98
N GLU A 106 24.84 -21.62 22.25
CA GLU A 106 24.11 -22.79 22.77
C GLU A 106 24.87 -24.09 22.44
N ALA A 107 24.57 -25.17 23.17
CA ALA A 107 25.17 -26.48 22.92
C ALA A 107 24.91 -26.96 21.49
N GLY A 108 25.96 -27.36 20.78
CA GLY A 108 25.94 -27.78 19.37
C GLY A 108 26.20 -26.67 18.34
N ASP A 109 26.26 -25.39 18.73
CA ASP A 109 26.59 -24.29 17.83
C ASP A 109 28.11 -24.03 17.80
N SER A 110 28.64 -23.64 16.63
CA SER A 110 30.02 -23.14 16.49
C SER A 110 30.00 -21.65 16.17
N ALA A 111 30.93 -20.88 16.72
CA ALA A 111 31.06 -19.45 16.44
C ALA A 111 32.53 -19.04 16.34
N ILE A 112 32.82 -17.97 15.60
CA ILE A 112 34.15 -17.36 15.59
C ILE A 112 34.11 -16.09 16.43
N GLU A 113 34.91 -16.06 17.48
CA GLU A 113 35.14 -14.88 18.31
C GLU A 113 36.39 -14.14 17.84
N VAL A 114 36.28 -12.84 17.61
CA VAL A 114 37.40 -11.95 17.29
C VAL A 114 37.56 -10.91 18.38
N THR A 115 38.75 -10.87 18.97
CA THR A 115 39.14 -9.86 19.96
C THR A 115 40.14 -8.87 19.34
N VAL A 116 39.78 -7.59 19.35
CA VAL A 116 40.61 -6.48 18.87
C VAL A 116 41.12 -5.66 20.05
N SER A 117 42.43 -5.64 20.24
CA SER A 117 43.09 -4.94 21.34
C SER A 117 44.08 -3.90 20.84
N ARG A 118 43.98 -2.65 21.33
CA ARG A 118 44.89 -1.56 20.96
C ARG A 118 45.47 -0.84 22.18
N PRO A 119 46.80 -0.71 22.30
CA PRO A 119 47.41 0.12 23.35
C PRO A 119 47.31 1.61 23.00
N ILE A 120 46.80 2.41 23.95
CA ILE A 120 46.68 3.87 23.82
C ILE A 120 47.59 4.55 24.84
N PRO A 121 48.53 5.42 24.42
CA PRO A 121 49.39 6.13 25.34
C PRO A 121 48.62 7.19 26.14
N PHE A 122 48.94 7.33 27.42
CA PHE A 122 48.44 8.44 28.26
C PHE A 122 48.96 9.77 27.72
N MET A 123 48.07 10.74 27.47
CA MET A 123 48.45 12.06 26.96
C MET A 123 48.40 13.11 28.06
N LEU A 124 47.20 13.42 28.58
CA LEU A 124 47.05 14.54 29.51
C LEU A 124 47.33 14.10 30.96
N ALA A 125 47.05 12.84 31.30
CA ALA A 125 47.49 12.23 32.55
C ALA A 125 49.02 12.20 32.70
N SER A 126 49.78 12.26 31.61
CA SER A 126 51.26 12.29 31.68
C SER A 126 51.83 13.53 32.36
N VAL A 127 51.09 14.64 32.37
CA VAL A 127 51.44 15.89 33.08
C VAL A 127 51.52 15.67 34.60
N LEU A 128 50.87 14.62 35.11
CA LEU A 128 50.86 14.26 36.54
C LEU A 128 51.74 13.05 36.86
N GLY A 129 52.60 12.65 35.92
CA GLY A 129 53.57 11.57 36.09
C GLY A 129 53.09 10.18 35.66
N PHE A 130 51.89 10.04 35.07
CA PHE A 130 51.47 8.79 34.44
C PHE A 130 52.27 8.55 33.16
N SER A 131 53.05 7.47 33.10
CA SER A 131 53.80 7.08 31.90
C SER A 131 53.32 5.72 31.38
N GLY A 132 53.45 5.51 30.08
CA GLY A 132 53.05 4.26 29.41
C GLY A 132 51.74 4.37 28.63
N SER A 133 51.09 3.23 28.43
CA SER A 133 49.85 3.08 27.66
C SER A 133 48.86 2.17 28.39
N TYR A 134 47.58 2.33 28.11
CA TYR A 134 46.52 1.44 28.57
C TYR A 134 45.89 0.74 27.36
N THR A 135 45.59 -0.55 27.50
CA THR A 135 44.99 -1.35 26.42
C THR A 135 43.48 -1.17 26.41
N VAL A 136 42.93 -0.88 25.24
CA VAL A 136 41.49 -0.88 24.98
C VAL A 136 41.18 -2.08 24.10
N SER A 137 40.29 -2.95 24.58
CA SER A 137 39.88 -4.15 23.89
C SER A 137 38.38 -4.12 23.59
N ALA A 138 37.99 -4.78 22.50
CA ALA A 138 36.62 -5.08 22.15
C ALA A 138 36.58 -6.47 21.53
N ASP A 139 35.50 -7.19 21.76
CA ASP A 139 35.31 -8.57 21.32
C ASP A 139 33.93 -8.70 20.68
N SER A 140 33.84 -9.60 19.70
CA SER A 140 32.61 -9.92 18.99
C SER A 140 32.66 -11.36 18.53
N ALA A 141 31.52 -12.04 18.50
CA ALA A 141 31.44 -13.42 18.04
C ALA A 141 30.33 -13.59 17.00
N ALA A 142 30.57 -14.40 15.97
CA ALA A 142 29.62 -14.69 14.90
C ALA A 142 29.40 -16.21 14.75
N ILE A 143 28.14 -16.66 14.67
CA ILE A 143 27.81 -18.09 14.48
C ILE A 143 28.28 -18.56 13.10
N VAL A 144 28.94 -19.72 13.07
CA VAL A 144 29.23 -20.50 11.86
C VAL A 144 28.10 -21.53 11.69
N SER A 145 27.15 -21.26 10.79
CA SER A 145 26.10 -22.24 10.46
C SER A 145 26.71 -23.40 9.66
N SER A 146 26.55 -24.64 10.14
CA SER A 146 26.96 -25.86 9.44
C SER A 146 26.04 -26.23 8.27
N THR A 147 25.01 -25.43 7.98
CA THR A 147 24.08 -25.64 6.88
C THR A 147 24.31 -24.57 5.82
N ALA A 148 24.64 -25.00 4.59
CA ALA A 148 24.77 -24.12 3.43
C ALA A 148 23.53 -23.21 3.35
N GLN A 149 23.77 -21.90 3.43
CA GLN A 149 22.73 -20.89 3.36
C GLN A 149 22.05 -20.98 1.99
N TYR A 150 20.73 -20.82 1.99
CA TYR A 150 19.92 -20.72 0.77
C TYR A 150 19.18 -19.39 0.80
N ALA A 151 18.87 -18.85 -0.37
CA ALA A 151 18.17 -17.58 -0.48
C ALA A 151 16.73 -17.64 0.09
N ALA A 152 16.15 -16.49 0.45
CA ALA A 152 14.72 -16.45 0.77
C ALA A 152 13.88 -16.88 -0.46
N PRO A 153 12.76 -17.61 -0.28
CA PRO A 153 11.97 -18.09 -1.40
C PRO A 153 11.14 -16.96 -2.03
N CYS A 154 11.25 -16.79 -3.35
CA CYS A 154 10.30 -16.00 -4.14
C CYS A 154 9.07 -16.81 -4.52
N PHE A 155 9.22 -18.12 -4.62
CA PHE A 155 8.12 -19.04 -4.87
C PHE A 155 8.14 -20.04 -3.74
N LEU A 156 7.06 -20.12 -2.97
CA LEU A 156 6.93 -21.05 -1.86
C LEU A 156 5.58 -21.77 -1.94
N ALA A 157 5.62 -23.07 -2.19
CA ALA A 157 4.46 -23.93 -2.05
C ALA A 157 4.39 -24.53 -0.64
N LEU A 158 3.32 -24.28 0.09
CA LEU A 158 3.16 -24.62 1.51
C LEU A 158 2.58 -26.02 1.74
N ASP A 159 1.93 -26.62 0.74
CA ASP A 159 1.42 -27.99 0.85
C ASP A 159 2.58 -28.98 1.02
N ALA A 160 2.48 -29.84 2.04
CA ALA A 160 3.49 -30.87 2.34
C ALA A 160 3.29 -32.16 1.54
N GLY A 161 2.28 -32.23 0.68
CA GLY A 161 1.93 -33.42 -0.09
C GLY A 161 2.70 -33.56 -1.40
N GLY A 162 2.28 -34.54 -2.19
CA GLY A 162 2.76 -34.72 -3.56
C GLY A 162 2.27 -33.61 -4.48
N ALA A 163 3.09 -33.26 -5.48
CA ALA A 163 2.80 -32.20 -6.45
C ALA A 163 2.53 -30.83 -5.80
N SER A 164 3.30 -30.48 -4.77
CA SER A 164 3.22 -29.18 -4.08
C SER A 164 3.60 -28.02 -5.02
N LEU A 165 4.69 -28.20 -5.77
CA LEU A 165 5.07 -27.32 -6.88
C LEU A 165 5.24 -28.13 -8.16
N VAL A 166 4.50 -27.78 -9.21
CA VAL A 166 4.54 -28.47 -10.50
C VAL A 166 4.77 -27.49 -11.63
N VAL A 167 5.78 -27.75 -12.45
CA VAL A 167 6.00 -27.06 -13.74
C VAL A 167 5.85 -28.09 -14.86
N ASN A 168 5.01 -27.83 -15.86
CA ASN A 168 4.69 -28.79 -16.92
C ASN A 168 4.53 -28.14 -18.31
N GLY A 169 4.71 -28.92 -19.38
CA GLY A 169 4.58 -28.47 -20.76
C GLY A 169 5.61 -27.38 -21.12
N GLY A 170 5.18 -26.35 -21.84
CA GLY A 170 6.08 -25.25 -22.22
C GLY A 170 6.40 -24.24 -21.11
N ALA A 171 5.97 -24.47 -19.87
CA ALA A 171 6.06 -23.47 -18.80
C ALA A 171 7.46 -23.36 -18.18
N SER A 172 7.77 -22.17 -17.63
CA SER A 172 9.02 -21.90 -16.92
C SER A 172 8.85 -20.96 -15.73
N ILE A 173 9.67 -21.16 -14.69
CA ILE A 173 9.85 -20.24 -13.57
C ILE A 173 11.28 -19.68 -13.61
N ASN A 174 11.43 -18.36 -13.49
CA ASN A 174 12.73 -17.67 -13.53
C ASN A 174 12.90 -16.71 -12.34
N ALA A 175 13.70 -17.10 -11.37
CA ALA A 175 13.91 -16.41 -10.09
C ALA A 175 15.41 -16.40 -9.70
N PRO A 176 16.31 -15.91 -10.56
CA PRO A 176 17.76 -16.20 -10.47
C PRO A 176 18.43 -15.70 -9.19
N ASN A 177 17.80 -14.76 -8.48
CA ASN A 177 18.34 -14.09 -7.29
C ASN A 177 17.65 -14.53 -5.99
N CYS A 178 16.80 -15.57 -6.02
CA CYS A 178 16.09 -16.07 -4.85
C CYS A 178 15.72 -17.55 -5.03
N SER A 179 15.09 -18.16 -4.02
CA SER A 179 14.77 -19.60 -4.09
C SER A 179 13.40 -19.89 -4.68
N VAL A 180 13.30 -21.05 -5.33
CA VAL A 180 12.02 -21.70 -5.66
C VAL A 180 11.90 -22.91 -4.74
N ALA A 181 10.93 -22.86 -3.83
CA ALA A 181 10.80 -23.78 -2.72
C ALA A 181 9.40 -24.42 -2.64
N ALA A 182 9.35 -25.66 -2.19
CA ALA A 182 8.13 -26.37 -1.84
C ALA A 182 8.33 -27.13 -0.53
N ILE A 183 7.33 -27.14 0.37
CA ILE A 183 7.40 -27.94 1.60
C ILE A 183 7.36 -29.45 1.26
N GLY A 184 6.46 -29.82 0.34
CA GLY A 184 6.33 -31.16 -0.23
C GLY A 184 7.12 -31.36 -1.52
N ASP A 185 6.58 -32.19 -2.42
CA ASP A 185 7.28 -32.58 -3.66
C ASP A 185 7.35 -31.44 -4.68
N LEU A 186 8.49 -31.35 -5.38
CA LEU A 186 8.72 -30.44 -6.50
C LEU A 186 8.90 -31.25 -7.79
N ASP A 187 7.97 -31.04 -8.74
CA ASP A 187 7.92 -31.73 -10.01
C ASP A 187 8.24 -30.79 -11.17
N GLN A 188 9.42 -30.95 -11.76
CA GLN A 188 9.80 -30.31 -13.01
C GLN A 188 9.57 -31.26 -14.21
N LYS A 189 8.52 -30.97 -14.96
CA LYS A 189 8.08 -31.66 -16.19
C LYS A 189 7.94 -30.70 -17.37
N GLY A 190 8.28 -29.42 -17.19
CA GLY A 190 8.13 -28.36 -18.17
C GLY A 190 9.44 -27.95 -18.85
N LYS A 191 9.60 -26.66 -19.16
CA LYS A 191 10.78 -26.13 -19.85
C LYS A 191 11.97 -25.92 -18.91
N SER A 192 11.80 -25.10 -17.87
CA SER A 192 12.89 -24.79 -16.93
C SER A 192 12.40 -24.23 -15.59
N ILE A 193 13.11 -24.54 -14.51
CA ILE A 193 13.09 -23.76 -13.27
C ILE A 193 14.49 -23.22 -13.11
N ALA A 194 14.63 -21.90 -13.15
CA ALA A 194 15.88 -21.19 -12.88
C ALA A 194 15.73 -20.41 -11.58
N ALA A 195 16.62 -20.63 -10.62
CA ALA A 195 16.58 -19.98 -9.31
C ALA A 195 17.99 -19.82 -8.73
N SER A 196 18.17 -19.05 -7.65
CA SER A 196 19.40 -19.16 -6.85
C SER A 196 19.47 -20.54 -6.23
N ASP A 197 18.39 -20.98 -5.57
CA ASP A 197 18.31 -22.30 -4.95
C ASP A 197 16.96 -22.95 -5.27
N ILE A 198 16.98 -24.27 -5.47
CA ILE A 198 15.76 -25.05 -5.65
C ILE A 198 15.65 -26.01 -4.48
N ILE A 199 14.53 -25.90 -3.74
CA ILE A 199 14.37 -26.56 -2.45
C ILE A 199 13.06 -27.35 -2.42
N SER A 200 13.16 -28.64 -2.09
CA SER A 200 12.03 -29.43 -1.59
C SER A 200 12.29 -29.72 -0.11
N GLY A 201 11.45 -29.17 0.76
CA GLY A 201 11.67 -29.14 2.21
C GLY A 201 11.80 -30.54 2.79
N SER A 202 10.72 -31.31 2.77
CA SER A 202 10.70 -32.72 3.18
C SER A 202 10.46 -33.69 2.01
N GLY A 203 10.07 -33.16 0.85
CA GLY A 203 9.67 -33.95 -0.31
C GLY A 203 10.82 -34.35 -1.25
N SER A 204 10.41 -34.97 -2.34
CA SER A 204 11.28 -35.36 -3.46
C SER A 204 11.35 -34.27 -4.52
N ILE A 205 12.44 -34.27 -5.28
CA ILE A 205 12.56 -33.50 -6.52
C ILE A 205 12.50 -34.46 -7.70
N THR A 206 11.56 -34.25 -8.61
CA THR A 206 11.47 -34.99 -9.87
C THR A 206 11.82 -34.07 -11.02
N LEU A 207 12.91 -34.36 -11.74
CA LEU A 207 13.21 -33.75 -13.03
C LEU A 207 12.93 -34.77 -14.12
N ASN A 208 11.77 -34.66 -14.76
CA ASN A 208 11.44 -35.52 -15.90
C ASN A 208 11.96 -34.88 -17.19
N SER A 209 11.46 -33.69 -17.54
CA SER A 209 11.77 -32.97 -18.77
C SER A 209 12.26 -31.54 -18.47
N GLY A 210 12.97 -30.92 -19.42
CA GLY A 210 13.51 -29.57 -19.25
C GLY A 210 14.74 -29.52 -18.35
N SER A 211 14.94 -28.38 -17.68
CA SER A 211 16.10 -28.14 -16.82
C SER A 211 15.77 -27.61 -15.42
N LEU A 212 16.68 -27.90 -14.48
CA LEU A 212 16.84 -27.21 -13.20
C LEU A 212 18.15 -26.43 -13.26
N VAL A 213 18.07 -25.11 -13.09
CA VAL A 213 19.23 -24.21 -13.08
C VAL A 213 19.28 -23.53 -11.72
N ALA A 214 20.24 -23.90 -10.87
CA ALA A 214 20.40 -23.34 -9.54
C ALA A 214 21.84 -23.43 -9.05
N ASN A 215 22.19 -22.55 -8.10
CA ASN A 215 23.45 -22.61 -7.35
C ASN A 215 23.44 -23.81 -6.39
N THR A 216 22.29 -24.08 -5.75
CA THR A 216 22.12 -25.30 -4.94
C THR A 216 20.79 -26.00 -5.21
N LEU A 217 20.80 -27.32 -5.05
CA LEU A 217 19.61 -28.18 -5.09
C LEU A 217 19.48 -28.90 -3.75
N ARG A 218 18.40 -28.67 -3.01
CA ARG A 218 18.17 -29.25 -1.68
C ARG A 218 16.88 -30.07 -1.66
N TYR A 219 16.92 -31.28 -1.13
CA TYR A 219 15.76 -32.17 -1.05
C TYR A 219 15.83 -33.06 0.19
N GLY A 220 14.70 -33.28 0.85
CA GLY A 220 14.60 -34.21 1.99
C GLY A 220 14.28 -35.66 1.60
N GLY A 221 13.67 -35.86 0.42
CA GLY A 221 13.26 -37.15 -0.11
C GLY A 221 14.25 -37.69 -1.15
N SER A 222 13.73 -38.08 -2.32
CA SER A 222 14.53 -38.63 -3.42
C SER A 222 14.72 -37.60 -4.55
N LEU A 223 15.85 -37.69 -5.25
CA LEU A 223 16.07 -36.98 -6.51
C LEU A 223 15.82 -37.94 -7.69
N ASN A 224 14.68 -37.77 -8.37
CA ASN A 224 14.22 -38.65 -9.44
C ASN A 224 14.51 -38.01 -10.81
N VAL A 225 15.49 -38.53 -11.54
CA VAL A 225 15.90 -38.03 -12.85
C VAL A 225 16.08 -39.20 -13.83
N PRO A 226 15.40 -39.21 -15.00
CA PRO A 226 15.66 -40.19 -16.03
C PRO A 226 17.11 -40.16 -16.51
N GLN A 227 17.67 -41.32 -16.88
CA GLN A 227 19.08 -41.45 -17.29
C GLN A 227 19.48 -40.54 -18.46
N TRP A 228 18.52 -40.16 -19.30
CA TRP A 228 18.73 -39.30 -20.46
C TRP A 228 18.72 -37.80 -20.13
N ASN A 229 18.29 -37.39 -18.94
CA ASN A 229 18.24 -35.98 -18.54
C ASN A 229 19.40 -35.66 -17.59
N SER A 230 20.33 -34.82 -18.06
CA SER A 230 21.47 -34.33 -17.29
C SER A 230 21.42 -32.82 -17.03
N ALA A 231 20.27 -32.17 -17.25
CA ALA A 231 20.11 -30.73 -17.14
C ALA A 231 19.75 -30.29 -15.70
N LEU A 232 20.64 -30.59 -14.75
CA LEU A 232 20.52 -30.23 -13.34
C LEU A 232 21.88 -29.77 -12.78
N PRO A 233 21.92 -29.09 -11.61
CA PRO A 233 23.17 -28.60 -11.02
C PRO A 233 24.23 -29.70 -10.83
N PRO A 234 25.53 -29.40 -10.80
CA PRO A 234 26.60 -30.38 -10.53
C PRO A 234 26.39 -31.16 -9.23
N ALA A 235 26.92 -32.38 -9.12
CA ALA A 235 26.70 -33.25 -7.95
C ALA A 235 27.14 -32.62 -6.61
N LYS A 236 28.21 -31.81 -6.63
CA LYS A 236 28.71 -31.07 -5.45
C LYS A 236 27.72 -30.06 -4.87
N ASP A 237 26.79 -29.58 -5.70
CA ASP A 237 25.82 -28.55 -5.36
C ASP A 237 24.43 -29.16 -5.02
N ARG A 238 24.37 -30.50 -4.89
CA ARG A 238 23.16 -31.27 -4.56
C ARG A 238 23.24 -31.76 -3.13
N HIS A 239 22.30 -31.34 -2.30
CA HIS A 239 22.24 -31.67 -0.89
C HIS A 239 20.97 -32.46 -0.59
N ASN A 240 21.14 -33.74 -0.22
CA ASN A 240 20.05 -34.55 0.31
C ASN A 240 19.89 -34.27 1.81
N VAL A 241 19.24 -33.15 2.12
CA VAL A 241 19.01 -32.69 3.47
C VAL A 241 17.65 -32.00 3.53
N ALA A 242 16.84 -32.41 4.49
CA ALA A 242 15.56 -31.78 4.74
C ALA A 242 15.77 -30.30 5.11
N THR A 243 14.97 -29.42 4.51
CA THR A 243 15.04 -27.98 4.75
C THR A 243 13.74 -27.52 5.39
N ALA A 244 13.83 -26.94 6.60
CA ALA A 244 12.67 -26.39 7.28
C ALA A 244 12.18 -25.13 6.53
N LEU A 245 10.95 -25.18 6.06
CA LEU A 245 10.28 -24.09 5.36
C LEU A 245 9.00 -23.78 6.12
N ALA A 246 8.70 -22.50 6.29
CA ALA A 246 7.52 -22.01 6.98
C ALA A 246 6.92 -20.83 6.21
N ASP A 247 5.64 -20.60 6.42
CA ASP A 247 4.96 -19.42 5.90
C ASP A 247 5.44 -18.16 6.66
N PRO A 248 6.05 -17.17 5.97
CA PRO A 248 6.52 -15.94 6.60
C PRO A 248 5.36 -15.04 7.08
N TRP A 249 4.12 -15.26 6.62
CA TRP A 249 2.95 -14.43 6.95
C TRP A 249 2.05 -15.01 8.04
N ALA A 250 2.24 -16.28 8.44
CA ALA A 250 1.33 -17.01 9.33
C ALA A 250 1.01 -16.31 10.67
N ASN A 251 1.95 -15.51 11.22
CA ASN A 251 1.79 -14.82 12.50
C ASN A 251 1.82 -13.29 12.35
N ASN A 252 1.57 -12.76 11.15
CA ASN A 252 1.57 -11.32 10.94
C ASN A 252 0.30 -10.69 11.55
N THR A 253 0.48 -9.84 12.56
CA THR A 253 -0.63 -9.21 13.29
C THR A 253 -1.36 -8.14 12.47
N GLU A 254 -0.65 -7.43 11.59
CA GLU A 254 -1.26 -6.43 10.69
C GLU A 254 -2.18 -7.12 9.67
N LEU A 255 -1.73 -8.26 9.13
CA LEU A 255 -2.52 -9.10 8.24
C LEU A 255 -3.76 -9.66 8.95
N GLY A 256 -3.59 -10.23 10.14
CA GLY A 256 -4.73 -10.74 10.92
C GLY A 256 -5.76 -9.66 11.26
N ALA A 257 -5.32 -8.43 11.55
CA ALA A 257 -6.21 -7.30 11.78
C ALA A 257 -6.95 -6.88 10.50
N ALA A 258 -6.30 -6.95 9.33
CA ALA A 258 -6.93 -6.63 8.05
C ALA A 258 -7.95 -7.69 7.62
N VAL A 259 -7.64 -8.98 7.83
CA VAL A 259 -8.57 -10.10 7.56
C VAL A 259 -9.84 -9.99 8.42
N ALA A 260 -9.72 -9.52 9.67
CA ALA A 260 -10.86 -9.32 10.56
C ALA A 260 -11.85 -8.24 10.08
N GLN A 261 -11.45 -7.40 9.12
CA GLN A 261 -12.29 -6.35 8.54
C GLN A 261 -13.03 -6.78 7.27
N ILE A 262 -12.83 -8.02 6.81
CA ILE A 262 -13.62 -8.57 5.70
C ILE A 262 -15.10 -8.52 6.07
N GLY A 263 -15.91 -7.92 5.19
CA GLY A 263 -17.34 -7.73 5.40
C GLY A 263 -17.72 -6.46 6.17
N ASP A 264 -16.74 -5.65 6.60
CA ASP A 264 -16.99 -4.30 7.11
C ASP A 264 -17.37 -3.34 5.97
N ALA A 265 -18.10 -2.28 6.30
CA ALA A 265 -18.39 -1.12 5.46
C ALA A 265 -19.06 -0.04 6.32
N ASP A 266 -18.95 1.21 5.90
CA ASP A 266 -19.60 2.34 6.57
C ASP A 266 -21.13 2.23 6.47
N PRO A 267 -21.89 2.52 7.53
CA PRO A 267 -23.34 2.37 7.50
C PRO A 267 -23.98 3.38 6.53
N LEU A 268 -24.88 2.90 5.66
CA LEU A 268 -25.65 3.75 4.77
C LEU A 268 -26.62 4.66 5.56
N PRO A 269 -26.66 5.97 5.29
CA PRO A 269 -27.65 6.86 5.88
C PRO A 269 -29.05 6.62 5.28
N ALA A 270 -30.10 7.06 6.00
CA ALA A 270 -31.46 7.06 5.46
C ALA A 270 -31.71 8.34 4.65
N LEU A 271 -32.32 8.20 3.46
CA LEU A 271 -32.85 9.34 2.71
C LEU A 271 -34.33 9.57 3.06
N SER A 272 -34.69 10.84 3.25
CA SER A 272 -36.07 11.24 3.53
C SER A 272 -36.54 12.30 2.55
N ASP A 273 -37.86 12.45 2.47
CA ASP A 273 -38.48 13.52 1.68
C ASP A 273 -38.34 14.87 2.43
N PRO A 274 -38.13 15.98 1.70
CA PRO A 274 -38.13 17.31 2.31
C PRO A 274 -39.52 17.69 2.82
N VAL A 275 -39.56 18.58 3.81
CA VAL A 275 -40.82 19.19 4.26
C VAL A 275 -41.23 20.28 3.27
N THR A 276 -42.33 20.07 2.55
CA THR A 276 -42.87 21.04 1.59
C THR A 276 -44.30 21.48 2.00
N PRO A 277 -44.47 22.68 2.59
CA PRO A 277 -45.79 23.19 2.96
C PRO A 277 -46.74 23.32 1.76
N ASN A 278 -48.04 23.19 2.02
CA ASN A 278 -49.06 23.39 0.98
C ASN A 278 -49.00 24.82 0.42
N GLY A 279 -48.98 24.89 -0.91
CA GLY A 279 -48.87 26.14 -1.67
C GLY A 279 -50.00 26.38 -2.67
N LYS A 280 -49.84 27.42 -3.49
CA LYS A 280 -50.68 27.64 -4.69
C LYS A 280 -50.03 27.02 -5.92
N ASP A 281 -50.82 26.73 -6.95
CA ASP A 281 -50.26 26.35 -8.26
C ASP A 281 -49.67 27.56 -8.94
N PHE A 282 -48.51 27.39 -9.56
CA PHE A 282 -47.82 28.38 -10.36
C PHE A 282 -47.72 27.82 -11.78
N ASP A 283 -48.44 28.45 -12.72
CA ASP A 283 -48.43 28.12 -14.15
C ASP A 283 -47.78 29.29 -14.90
N PHE A 284 -46.50 29.13 -15.21
CA PHE A 284 -45.68 30.07 -15.97
C PHE A 284 -45.75 29.73 -17.46
N SER A 285 -46.90 29.94 -18.08
CA SER A 285 -47.12 29.74 -19.51
C SER A 285 -47.49 31.04 -20.21
N TRP A 286 -47.76 31.00 -21.52
CA TRP A 286 -48.25 32.17 -22.25
C TRP A 286 -49.60 32.72 -21.72
N LYS A 287 -50.35 31.91 -20.96
CA LYS A 287 -51.58 32.27 -20.27
C LYS A 287 -51.46 31.93 -18.77
N PRO A 288 -50.68 32.70 -18.01
CA PRO A 288 -50.37 32.35 -16.63
C PRO A 288 -51.61 32.44 -15.74
N ASN A 289 -51.63 31.63 -14.68
CA ASN A 289 -52.66 31.76 -13.65
C ASN A 289 -52.42 33.00 -12.77
N SER A 290 -53.36 33.31 -11.87
CA SER A 290 -53.27 34.54 -11.04
C SER A 290 -52.06 34.58 -10.10
N ALA A 291 -51.51 33.43 -9.70
CA ALA A 291 -50.32 33.37 -8.87
C ALA A 291 -49.04 33.69 -9.66
N ALA A 292 -48.92 33.18 -10.89
CA ALA A 292 -47.75 33.41 -11.75
C ALA A 292 -47.81 34.76 -12.50
N ALA A 293 -49.01 35.25 -12.83
CA ALA A 293 -49.21 36.46 -13.63
C ALA A 293 -48.58 37.73 -13.01
N ALA A 294 -48.46 37.79 -11.68
CA ALA A 294 -47.87 38.92 -10.96
C ALA A 294 -46.35 39.09 -11.23
N TYR A 295 -45.68 38.02 -11.70
CA TYR A 295 -44.23 38.00 -11.94
C TYR A 295 -43.85 38.17 -13.41
N ARG A 296 -44.84 38.28 -14.31
CA ARG A 296 -44.61 38.39 -15.76
C ARG A 296 -44.01 39.75 -16.12
N VAL A 297 -42.97 39.74 -16.95
CA VAL A 297 -42.35 40.97 -17.46
C VAL A 297 -43.07 41.45 -18.71
N GLY A 298 -43.96 42.43 -18.54
CA GLY A 298 -44.74 42.99 -19.65
C GLY A 298 -45.58 41.92 -20.35
N THR A 299 -45.39 41.75 -21.66
CA THR A 299 -46.07 40.74 -22.48
C THR A 299 -45.16 39.60 -22.92
N SER A 300 -43.89 39.56 -22.47
CA SER A 300 -42.95 38.49 -22.84
C SER A 300 -43.28 37.16 -22.16
N GLY A 301 -42.55 36.11 -22.52
CA GLY A 301 -42.56 34.81 -21.82
C GLY A 301 -41.62 34.79 -20.60
N ASP A 302 -41.15 35.95 -20.14
CA ASP A 302 -40.21 36.05 -19.02
C ASP A 302 -40.94 36.34 -17.70
N TYR A 303 -40.50 35.66 -16.65
CA TYR A 303 -41.01 35.79 -15.29
C TYR A 303 -39.84 36.00 -14.34
N VAL A 304 -39.93 37.03 -13.49
CA VAL A 304 -38.89 37.37 -12.51
C VAL A 304 -39.50 37.42 -11.12
N LEU A 305 -39.03 36.53 -10.25
CA LEU A 305 -39.45 36.43 -8.86
C LEU A 305 -38.40 37.07 -7.95
N PRO A 306 -38.76 38.04 -7.10
CA PRO A 306 -37.82 38.67 -6.16
C PRO A 306 -37.39 37.67 -5.07
N ALA A 307 -36.38 38.03 -4.27
CA ALA A 307 -35.94 37.18 -3.17
C ALA A 307 -37.07 36.98 -2.15
N GLY A 308 -37.29 35.74 -1.72
CA GLY A 308 -38.31 35.44 -0.72
C GLY A 308 -38.62 33.96 -0.55
N THR A 309 -39.66 33.67 0.25
CA THR A 309 -40.13 32.30 0.49
C THR A 309 -41.33 31.99 -0.40
N TYR A 310 -41.21 30.92 -1.18
CA TYR A 310 -42.23 30.47 -2.12
C TYR A 310 -42.72 29.07 -1.75
N ASN A 311 -43.95 28.98 -1.24
CA ASN A 311 -44.64 27.70 -1.04
C ASN A 311 -45.55 27.44 -2.22
N ILE A 312 -45.14 26.51 -3.08
CA ILE A 312 -45.80 26.17 -4.34
C ILE A 312 -46.38 24.77 -4.20
N ARG A 313 -47.62 24.58 -4.69
CA ARG A 313 -48.17 23.23 -4.85
C ARG A 313 -47.64 22.62 -6.14
N LYS A 314 -48.17 23.02 -7.29
CA LYS A 314 -47.64 22.59 -8.59
C LYS A 314 -46.87 23.71 -9.28
N PHE A 315 -45.65 23.45 -9.72
CA PHE A 315 -44.84 24.38 -10.50
C PHE A 315 -44.81 23.89 -11.95
N THR A 316 -45.38 24.65 -12.88
CA THR A 316 -45.39 24.31 -14.31
C THR A 316 -44.90 25.48 -15.15
N VAL A 317 -44.01 25.20 -16.10
CA VAL A 317 -43.54 26.18 -17.08
C VAL A 317 -44.00 25.74 -18.47
N GLY A 318 -44.77 26.58 -19.15
CA GLY A 318 -45.16 26.33 -20.54
C GLY A 318 -43.96 26.45 -21.47
N GLY A 319 -44.04 25.91 -22.69
CA GLY A 319 -42.93 25.94 -23.66
C GLY A 319 -42.46 27.35 -24.04
N ASP A 320 -41.16 27.48 -24.30
CA ASP A 320 -40.46 28.72 -24.67
C ASP A 320 -40.63 29.88 -23.67
N ASN A 321 -40.77 29.59 -22.37
CA ASN A 321 -40.83 30.60 -21.30
C ASN A 321 -39.55 30.59 -20.45
N LYS A 322 -39.25 31.72 -19.81
CA LYS A 322 -38.12 31.88 -18.89
C LYS A 322 -38.61 32.25 -17.51
N VAL A 323 -38.19 31.52 -16.48
CA VAL A 323 -38.47 31.83 -15.08
C VAL A 323 -37.16 32.04 -14.35
N THR A 324 -37.00 33.17 -13.67
CA THR A 324 -35.81 33.50 -12.88
C THR A 324 -36.19 33.92 -11.48
N PHE A 325 -35.62 33.26 -10.48
CA PHE A 325 -35.66 33.66 -9.08
C PHE A 325 -34.43 34.50 -8.74
N ALA A 326 -34.60 35.55 -7.95
CA ALA A 326 -33.47 36.23 -7.34
C ALA A 326 -32.85 35.37 -6.23
N SER A 327 -31.52 35.42 -6.11
CA SER A 327 -30.75 34.75 -5.05
C SER A 327 -31.27 35.07 -3.64
N GLY A 328 -31.06 34.14 -2.71
CA GLY A 328 -31.55 34.21 -1.33
C GLY A 328 -33.01 33.78 -1.17
N SER A 329 -33.56 33.02 -2.12
CA SER A 329 -34.92 32.49 -2.01
C SER A 329 -34.97 31.10 -1.35
N THR A 330 -36.10 30.79 -0.74
CA THR A 330 -36.43 29.44 -0.27
C THR A 330 -37.67 28.96 -1.01
N ILE A 331 -37.53 27.91 -1.82
CA ILE A 331 -38.54 27.47 -2.77
C ILE A 331 -38.96 26.05 -2.38
N THR A 332 -40.21 25.89 -1.97
CA THR A 332 -40.79 24.58 -1.68
C THR A 332 -41.88 24.24 -2.68
N ILE A 333 -41.87 23.02 -3.21
CA ILE A 333 -42.81 22.54 -4.23
C ILE A 333 -43.39 21.22 -3.74
N SER A 334 -44.67 21.16 -3.39
CA SER A 334 -45.28 19.97 -2.76
C SER A 334 -45.92 18.97 -3.74
N GLY A 335 -46.28 19.41 -4.94
CA GLY A 335 -47.06 18.68 -5.94
C GLY A 335 -46.39 18.57 -7.31
N GLY A 336 -45.06 18.73 -7.36
CA GLY A 336 -44.22 18.49 -8.52
C GLY A 336 -43.82 19.73 -9.33
N PHE A 337 -42.66 19.60 -9.97
CA PHE A 337 -42.07 20.56 -10.91
C PHE A 337 -42.05 19.97 -12.33
N ALA A 338 -42.52 20.74 -13.31
CA ALA A 338 -42.49 20.37 -14.73
C ALA A 338 -42.11 21.56 -15.61
N ASN A 339 -40.99 21.44 -16.32
CA ASN A 339 -40.52 22.44 -17.27
C ASN A 339 -40.83 22.04 -18.72
N GLY A 340 -41.43 22.96 -19.48
CA GLY A 340 -41.80 22.76 -20.87
C GLY A 340 -40.60 22.73 -21.82
N GLY A 341 -40.82 22.24 -23.04
CA GLY A 341 -39.79 22.26 -24.09
C GLY A 341 -39.38 23.69 -24.46
N GLY A 342 -38.08 23.91 -24.66
CA GLY A 342 -37.51 25.23 -25.00
C GLY A 342 -37.45 26.23 -23.83
N SER A 343 -38.02 25.88 -22.68
CA SER A 343 -38.10 26.76 -21.52
C SER A 343 -36.85 26.70 -20.64
N LYS A 344 -36.58 27.79 -19.93
CA LYS A 344 -35.43 27.92 -19.01
C LYS A 344 -35.90 28.32 -17.62
N VAL A 345 -35.45 27.59 -16.61
CA VAL A 345 -35.65 27.96 -15.20
C VAL A 345 -34.31 28.17 -14.54
N ASP A 346 -34.15 29.35 -13.94
CA ASP A 346 -33.01 29.75 -13.15
C ASP A 346 -33.49 30.02 -11.73
N PHE A 347 -33.08 29.19 -10.79
CA PHE A 347 -33.45 29.31 -9.39
C PHE A 347 -32.57 30.32 -8.62
N GLY A 348 -31.51 30.86 -9.23
CA GLY A 348 -30.52 31.67 -8.51
C GLY A 348 -29.88 30.91 -7.34
N ASP A 349 -29.18 31.62 -6.45
CA ASP A 349 -28.58 31.03 -5.24
C ASP A 349 -29.68 30.83 -4.18
N SER A 350 -30.45 29.76 -4.33
CA SER A 350 -31.66 29.49 -3.56
C SER A 350 -31.72 28.05 -3.10
N ASP A 351 -32.38 27.84 -1.97
CA ASP A 351 -32.71 26.49 -1.52
C ASP A 351 -33.99 26.01 -2.21
N VAL A 352 -33.93 24.83 -2.83
CA VAL A 352 -34.99 24.25 -3.64
C VAL A 352 -35.38 22.87 -3.07
N TYR A 353 -36.59 22.79 -2.53
CA TYR A 353 -37.16 21.58 -1.93
C TYR A 353 -38.37 21.12 -2.74
N VAL A 354 -38.38 19.88 -3.22
CA VAL A 354 -39.42 19.39 -4.14
C VAL A 354 -39.94 18.02 -3.74
N ASN A 355 -41.26 17.89 -3.63
CA ASN A 355 -42.00 16.62 -3.60
C ASN A 355 -42.94 16.54 -4.82
N GLY A 356 -43.37 15.32 -5.16
CA GLY A 356 -44.34 15.10 -6.24
C GLY A 356 -43.74 15.04 -7.65
N GLY A 357 -42.42 14.91 -7.77
CA GLY A 357 -41.69 14.75 -9.04
C GLY A 357 -40.95 16.00 -9.52
N PHE A 358 -39.88 15.80 -10.28
CA PHE A 358 -39.02 16.88 -10.79
C PHE A 358 -38.65 16.59 -12.24
N ASP A 359 -39.29 17.25 -13.21
CA ASP A 359 -39.01 17.12 -14.64
C ASP A 359 -38.45 18.43 -15.20
N THR A 360 -37.16 18.42 -15.52
CA THR A 360 -36.44 19.62 -15.98
C THR A 360 -36.67 19.95 -17.45
N GLY A 361 -37.39 19.10 -18.19
CA GLY A 361 -37.67 19.32 -19.61
C GLY A 361 -36.40 19.37 -20.47
N SER A 362 -36.56 19.47 -21.80
CA SER A 362 -35.41 19.45 -22.70
C SER A 362 -34.47 20.66 -22.56
N GLY A 363 -34.93 21.74 -21.93
CA GLY A 363 -34.15 22.96 -21.70
C GLY A 363 -33.23 22.91 -20.48
N GLY A 364 -33.43 21.95 -19.58
CA GLY A 364 -32.72 21.86 -18.30
C GLY A 364 -33.05 23.00 -17.33
N VAL A 365 -32.39 23.00 -16.18
CA VAL A 365 -32.50 24.05 -15.16
C VAL A 365 -31.13 24.47 -14.62
N THR A 366 -31.07 25.71 -14.12
CA THR A 366 -29.91 26.23 -13.39
C THR A 366 -30.32 26.51 -11.95
N ILE A 367 -29.54 26.01 -11.00
CA ILE A 367 -29.67 26.26 -9.58
C ILE A 367 -28.32 26.79 -9.12
N GLY A 368 -28.30 27.91 -8.41
CA GLY A 368 -27.07 28.52 -7.90
C GLY A 368 -26.56 27.84 -6.64
N ASP A 369 -25.95 28.63 -5.76
CA ASP A 369 -25.37 28.16 -4.51
C ASP A 369 -26.46 28.03 -3.43
N GLY A 370 -26.79 26.81 -3.03
CA GLY A 370 -27.96 26.50 -2.20
C GLY A 370 -28.25 25.00 -2.14
N VAL A 371 -29.23 24.58 -1.35
CA VAL A 371 -29.61 23.15 -1.25
C VAL A 371 -30.53 22.76 -2.41
N LEU A 372 -30.31 21.60 -3.01
CA LEU A 372 -31.30 20.91 -3.84
C LEU A 372 -31.76 19.65 -3.14
N TRP A 373 -33.02 19.61 -2.70
CA TRP A 373 -33.60 18.42 -2.06
C TRP A 373 -34.88 18.00 -2.78
N ILE A 374 -34.84 16.85 -3.45
CA ILE A 374 -35.97 16.23 -4.13
C ILE A 374 -36.38 14.97 -3.35
N GLY A 375 -37.64 14.90 -2.96
CA GLY A 375 -38.23 13.73 -2.32
C GLY A 375 -38.53 12.59 -3.28
N SER A 376 -39.24 11.60 -2.77
CA SER A 376 -39.61 10.41 -3.49
C SER A 376 -40.50 10.68 -4.70
N GLY A 377 -40.34 9.82 -5.71
CA GLY A 377 -40.99 9.94 -7.00
C GLY A 377 -39.99 9.99 -8.15
N THR A 378 -40.44 10.46 -9.30
CA THR A 378 -39.62 10.53 -10.52
C THR A 378 -38.82 11.82 -10.57
N ALA A 379 -37.49 11.72 -10.59
CA ALA A 379 -36.58 12.82 -10.88
C ALA A 379 -36.01 12.66 -12.30
N SER A 380 -36.61 13.39 -13.26
CA SER A 380 -36.23 13.37 -14.67
C SER A 380 -35.40 14.59 -15.03
N PHE A 381 -34.08 14.38 -15.09
CA PHE A 381 -33.13 15.40 -15.54
C PHE A 381 -32.90 15.26 -17.04
N LYS A 382 -33.55 16.12 -17.82
CA LYS A 382 -33.39 16.26 -19.26
C LYS A 382 -32.60 17.53 -19.59
N GLY A 383 -32.00 17.56 -20.78
CA GLY A 383 -31.14 18.67 -21.19
C GLY A 383 -29.88 18.78 -20.33
N THR A 384 -29.34 19.99 -20.21
CA THR A 384 -28.19 20.29 -19.36
C THR A 384 -28.67 20.98 -18.08
N ASN A 385 -28.42 20.35 -16.95
CA ASN A 385 -28.79 20.86 -15.63
C ASN A 385 -27.54 21.23 -14.86
N THR A 386 -27.53 22.42 -14.29
CA THR A 386 -26.37 22.94 -13.54
C THR A 386 -26.79 23.33 -12.14
N LYS A 387 -26.02 22.89 -11.16
CA LYS A 387 -26.15 23.22 -9.75
C LYS A 387 -24.81 23.81 -9.28
N GLY A 388 -24.84 24.99 -8.67
CA GLY A 388 -23.67 25.57 -8.00
C GLY A 388 -23.27 24.78 -6.74
N ASP A 389 -22.53 25.39 -5.84
CA ASP A 389 -22.11 24.75 -4.59
C ASP A 389 -23.31 24.53 -3.64
N GLY A 390 -23.24 23.51 -2.80
CA GLY A 390 -24.26 23.12 -1.83
C GLY A 390 -24.84 21.73 -2.08
N ASP A 391 -25.47 21.20 -1.03
CA ASP A 391 -25.87 19.80 -0.97
C ASP A 391 -26.96 19.44 -1.99
N VAL A 392 -26.87 18.23 -2.51
CA VAL A 392 -27.86 17.60 -3.38
C VAL A 392 -28.39 16.36 -2.68
N VAL A 393 -29.69 16.30 -2.43
CA VAL A 393 -30.37 15.14 -1.83
C VAL A 393 -31.53 14.74 -2.72
N ILE A 394 -31.48 13.55 -3.31
CA ILE A 394 -32.54 13.04 -4.20
C ILE A 394 -33.00 11.68 -3.71
N ASN A 395 -34.13 11.66 -3.00
CA ASN A 395 -34.78 10.45 -2.51
C ASN A 395 -35.62 9.74 -3.60
N GLY A 396 -35.18 9.80 -4.85
CA GLY A 396 -35.85 9.23 -6.02
C GLY A 396 -34.83 8.65 -7.01
N ASP A 397 -35.31 7.82 -7.92
CA ASP A 397 -34.44 7.20 -8.91
C ASP A 397 -34.00 8.26 -9.93
N VAL A 398 -32.68 8.43 -10.13
CA VAL A 398 -32.13 9.35 -11.12
C VAL A 398 -31.65 8.57 -12.33
N ALA A 399 -32.20 8.92 -13.50
CA ALA A 399 -31.80 8.36 -14.78
C ALA A 399 -31.39 9.46 -15.76
N LEU A 400 -30.15 9.42 -16.26
CA LEU A 400 -29.68 10.31 -17.33
C LEU A 400 -29.48 9.49 -18.60
N GLY A 401 -30.19 9.85 -19.66
CA GLY A 401 -30.19 9.19 -20.95
C GLY A 401 -29.95 10.18 -22.09
N GLY A 402 -29.63 9.71 -23.30
CA GLY A 402 -29.78 10.49 -24.53
C GLY A 402 -29.03 11.83 -24.56
N GLY A 403 -27.81 11.87 -23.99
CA GLY A 403 -27.00 13.09 -23.96
C GLY A 403 -27.40 14.13 -22.92
N HIS A 404 -28.16 13.76 -21.87
CA HIS A 404 -28.48 14.67 -20.76
C HIS A 404 -27.32 14.83 -19.78
N TYR A 405 -27.18 16.01 -19.19
CA TYR A 405 -26.09 16.34 -18.27
C TYR A 405 -26.64 16.84 -16.92
N PHE A 406 -26.02 16.40 -15.84
CA PHE A 406 -26.17 17.00 -14.51
C PHE A 406 -24.79 17.38 -13.99
N VAL A 407 -24.58 18.67 -13.72
CA VAL A 407 -23.33 19.20 -13.17
C VAL A 407 -23.65 19.83 -11.82
N ALA A 408 -22.99 19.39 -10.76
CA ALA A 408 -23.08 19.98 -9.43
C ALA A 408 -21.70 20.45 -8.97
N GLY A 409 -21.65 21.59 -8.28
CA GLY A 409 -20.46 22.10 -7.61
C GLY A 409 -20.10 21.28 -6.38
N LYS A 410 -19.37 21.90 -5.45
CA LYS A 410 -18.97 21.25 -4.19
C LYS A 410 -20.16 21.09 -3.26
N GLY A 411 -20.22 19.99 -2.52
CA GLY A 411 -21.29 19.73 -1.55
C GLY A 411 -21.58 18.24 -1.42
N ASN A 412 -22.32 17.86 -0.39
CA ASN A 412 -22.65 16.45 -0.21
C ASN A 412 -23.75 16.04 -1.20
N HIS A 413 -23.53 14.94 -1.92
CA HIS A 413 -24.38 14.44 -2.97
C HIS A 413 -24.96 13.07 -2.60
N SER A 414 -26.23 13.06 -2.27
CA SER A 414 -26.96 11.86 -1.85
C SER A 414 -28.06 11.51 -2.84
N PHE A 415 -28.02 10.29 -3.36
CA PHE A 415 -29.00 9.79 -4.32
C PHE A 415 -29.58 8.46 -3.84
N LYS A 416 -30.85 8.21 -4.18
CA LYS A 416 -31.42 6.89 -3.98
C LYS A 416 -30.79 5.86 -4.92
N SER A 417 -30.74 6.15 -6.23
CA SER A 417 -30.06 5.31 -7.23
C SER A 417 -29.59 6.15 -8.40
N LEU A 418 -28.49 5.78 -9.05
CA LEU A 418 -27.99 6.44 -10.25
C LEU A 418 -27.98 5.46 -11.44
N THR A 419 -28.64 5.84 -12.54
CA THR A 419 -28.54 5.13 -13.82
C THR A 419 -28.17 6.11 -14.94
N LEU A 420 -26.98 5.95 -15.51
CA LEU A 420 -26.51 6.75 -16.63
C LEU A 420 -26.43 5.88 -17.89
N GLY A 421 -26.91 6.38 -19.02
CA GLY A 421 -26.87 5.64 -20.27
C GLY A 421 -26.99 6.51 -21.52
N GLY A 422 -26.66 5.94 -22.68
CA GLY A 422 -26.81 6.60 -23.98
C GLY A 422 -26.18 8.00 -24.03
N GLY A 423 -24.99 8.16 -23.44
CA GLY A 423 -24.26 9.42 -23.36
C GLY A 423 -24.77 10.41 -22.31
N GLY A 424 -25.63 9.99 -21.38
CA GLY A 424 -25.99 10.81 -20.22
C GLY A 424 -24.82 10.90 -19.22
N ASN A 425 -24.47 12.09 -18.75
CA ASN A 425 -23.27 12.29 -17.93
C ASN A 425 -23.53 13.10 -16.66
N MET A 426 -22.74 12.83 -15.63
CA MET A 426 -22.83 13.51 -14.34
C MET A 426 -21.44 13.95 -13.85
N LEU A 427 -21.30 15.23 -13.52
CA LEU A 427 -20.10 15.80 -12.90
C LEU A 427 -20.48 16.34 -11.52
N LEU A 428 -19.79 15.89 -10.48
CA LEU A 428 -19.98 16.30 -9.10
C LEU A 428 -18.65 16.88 -8.58
N GLY A 429 -18.71 18.00 -7.88
CA GLY A 429 -17.54 18.58 -7.22
C GLY A 429 -17.11 17.79 -5.98
N ASP A 430 -16.18 18.36 -5.22
CA ASP A 430 -15.75 17.78 -3.94
C ASP A 430 -16.92 17.70 -2.95
N GLY A 431 -17.05 16.58 -2.25
CA GLY A 431 -18.07 16.30 -1.25
C GLY A 431 -18.48 14.82 -1.25
N ASP A 432 -19.14 14.40 -0.18
CA ASP A 432 -19.47 12.99 0.00
C ASP A 432 -20.50 12.52 -1.04
N LEU A 433 -20.25 11.39 -1.69
CA LEU A 433 -21.17 10.73 -2.60
C LEU A 433 -21.81 9.52 -1.93
N THR A 434 -23.09 9.64 -1.58
CA THR A 434 -23.91 8.52 -1.09
C THR A 434 -24.91 8.06 -2.14
N VAL A 435 -24.97 6.76 -2.42
CA VAL A 435 -25.98 6.18 -3.32
C VAL A 435 -26.59 4.93 -2.71
N LEU A 436 -27.87 4.95 -2.33
CA LEU A 436 -28.46 3.86 -1.52
C LEU A 436 -28.72 2.53 -2.26
N GLU A 437 -29.09 2.59 -3.54
CA GLU A 437 -29.49 1.43 -4.37
C GLU A 437 -28.60 1.27 -5.61
N GLY A 438 -27.31 1.58 -5.45
CA GLY A 438 -26.27 1.32 -6.44
C GLY A 438 -26.21 2.29 -7.63
N ILE A 439 -25.11 2.17 -8.36
CA ILE A 439 -24.76 2.97 -9.54
C ILE A 439 -24.67 2.05 -10.75
N LYS A 440 -25.40 2.38 -11.81
CA LYS A 440 -25.29 1.74 -13.13
C LYS A 440 -24.92 2.76 -14.19
N ILE A 441 -23.86 2.51 -14.96
CA ILE A 441 -23.43 3.39 -16.06
C ILE A 441 -23.27 2.54 -17.32
N ASN A 442 -23.82 2.99 -18.44
CA ASN A 442 -23.67 2.33 -19.74
C ASN A 442 -23.60 3.31 -20.92
N GLY A 443 -23.44 2.78 -22.14
CA GLY A 443 -23.63 3.56 -23.37
C GLY A 443 -22.72 4.79 -23.49
N ASN A 444 -21.44 4.62 -23.17
CA ASN A 444 -20.40 5.66 -23.20
C ASN A 444 -20.70 6.88 -22.30
N SER A 445 -21.47 6.66 -21.23
CA SER A 445 -21.71 7.63 -20.17
C SER A 445 -20.56 7.73 -19.17
N GLU A 446 -20.49 8.87 -18.47
CA GLU A 446 -19.47 9.19 -17.48
C GLU A 446 -20.11 9.75 -16.20
N LEU A 447 -19.69 9.22 -15.04
CA LEU A 447 -19.83 9.86 -13.74
C LEU A 447 -18.43 10.25 -13.27
N ASN A 448 -18.23 11.53 -12.99
CA ASN A 448 -17.00 12.05 -12.39
C ASN A 448 -17.36 12.76 -11.09
N ALA A 449 -16.79 12.30 -9.97
CA ALA A 449 -16.98 12.87 -8.64
C ALA A 449 -15.63 13.26 -8.04
N GLY A 450 -15.57 14.42 -7.38
CA GLY A 450 -14.38 14.96 -6.73
C GLY A 450 -14.02 14.26 -5.42
N ASP A 451 -13.16 14.87 -4.61
CA ASP A 451 -12.74 14.27 -3.34
C ASP A 451 -13.89 14.22 -2.32
N GLY A 452 -14.02 13.13 -1.57
CA GLY A 452 -15.10 12.93 -0.59
C GLY A 452 -15.32 11.47 -0.19
N GLU A 453 -16.16 11.21 0.80
CA GLU A 453 -16.54 9.84 1.15
C GLU A 453 -17.48 9.24 0.11
N TYR A 454 -17.22 8.00 -0.31
CA TYR A 454 -18.02 7.22 -1.25
C TYR A 454 -18.72 6.09 -0.51
N ASN A 455 -20.04 6.21 -0.31
CA ASN A 455 -20.84 5.17 0.34
C ASN A 455 -21.96 4.67 -0.58
N ILE A 456 -21.77 3.50 -1.16
CA ILE A 456 -22.56 2.98 -2.28
C ILE A 456 -23.25 1.67 -1.88
N GLY A 457 -24.55 1.76 -1.66
CA GLY A 457 -25.43 0.64 -1.36
C GLY A 457 -25.63 -0.31 -2.54
N ALA A 458 -26.03 -1.55 -2.25
CA ALA A 458 -26.32 -2.53 -3.29
C ALA A 458 -27.67 -2.25 -3.96
N SER A 459 -27.68 -2.37 -5.29
CA SER A 459 -28.91 -2.47 -6.07
C SER A 459 -29.67 -3.76 -5.75
N LYS A 460 -30.92 -3.84 -6.21
CA LYS A 460 -31.74 -5.07 -6.13
C LYS A 460 -31.12 -6.27 -6.87
N GLN A 461 -30.14 -6.03 -7.73
CA GLN A 461 -29.42 -7.05 -8.50
C GLN A 461 -28.11 -7.49 -7.82
N GLY A 462 -27.75 -6.88 -6.68
CA GLY A 462 -26.60 -7.27 -5.85
C GLY A 462 -25.30 -6.49 -6.10
N TYR A 463 -25.22 -5.67 -7.16
CA TYR A 463 -24.07 -4.78 -7.37
C TYR A 463 -24.23 -3.45 -6.65
N ALA A 464 -23.14 -2.93 -6.10
CA ALA A 464 -23.00 -1.52 -5.74
C ALA A 464 -22.68 -0.67 -6.98
N ILE A 465 -21.78 -1.16 -7.85
CA ILE A 465 -21.35 -0.45 -9.06
C ILE A 465 -21.41 -1.40 -10.27
N LYS A 466 -22.03 -0.96 -11.35
CA LYS A 466 -22.06 -1.69 -12.63
C LYS A 466 -21.72 -0.80 -13.82
N LEU A 467 -20.63 -1.12 -14.52
CA LEU A 467 -20.15 -0.39 -15.70
C LEU A 467 -20.24 -1.26 -16.96
N GLU A 468 -20.95 -0.78 -17.97
CA GLU A 468 -21.17 -1.49 -19.23
C GLU A 468 -20.93 -0.57 -20.44
N GLY A 469 -20.74 -1.11 -21.64
CA GLY A 469 -20.76 -0.33 -22.89
C GLY A 469 -19.88 0.93 -22.89
N SER A 470 -18.59 0.79 -22.54
CA SER A 470 -17.61 1.89 -22.47
C SER A 470 -17.90 2.99 -21.43
N ALA A 471 -18.68 2.67 -20.41
CA ALA A 471 -18.94 3.55 -19.28
C ALA A 471 -17.66 3.95 -18.52
N ARG A 472 -17.66 5.14 -17.91
CA ARG A 472 -16.56 5.63 -17.07
C ARG A 472 -17.07 6.09 -15.71
N LEU A 473 -16.35 5.71 -14.66
CA LEU A 473 -16.53 6.20 -13.30
C LEU A 473 -15.19 6.70 -12.77
N PHE A 474 -15.10 8.00 -12.52
CA PHE A 474 -13.93 8.63 -11.93
C PHE A 474 -14.28 9.11 -10.52
N MET A 475 -13.51 8.64 -9.54
CA MET A 475 -13.66 8.98 -8.13
C MET A 475 -12.36 9.65 -7.66
N GLY A 476 -12.48 10.81 -7.02
CA GLY A 476 -11.43 11.46 -6.25
C GLY A 476 -11.08 10.70 -4.97
N ASP A 477 -10.21 11.30 -4.17
CA ASP A 477 -9.69 10.69 -2.93
C ASP A 477 -10.74 10.73 -1.82
N GLY A 478 -10.73 9.71 -0.95
CA GLY A 478 -11.64 9.63 0.20
C GLY A 478 -12.05 8.22 0.60
N ALA A 479 -12.67 8.10 1.78
CA ALA A 479 -13.17 6.83 2.30
C ALA A 479 -14.12 6.16 1.30
N PHE A 480 -14.08 4.83 1.21
CA PHE A 480 -14.83 4.09 0.21
C PHE A 480 -15.48 2.84 0.81
N SER A 481 -16.78 2.74 0.66
CA SER A 481 -17.63 1.63 1.08
C SER A 481 -18.60 1.25 -0.04
N ALA A 482 -18.50 0.01 -0.53
CA ALA A 482 -19.42 -0.59 -1.49
C ALA A 482 -20.14 -1.78 -0.84
N HIS A 483 -21.46 -1.76 -0.77
CA HIS A 483 -22.26 -2.80 -0.09
C HIS A 483 -22.67 -3.98 -0.99
N GLY A 484 -21.99 -4.17 -2.12
CA GLY A 484 -22.29 -5.20 -3.11
C GLY A 484 -21.19 -5.30 -4.16
N ASP A 485 -21.43 -6.09 -5.20
CA ASP A 485 -20.47 -6.33 -6.28
C ASP A 485 -20.07 -5.04 -7.01
N ILE A 486 -18.81 -4.98 -7.44
CA ILE A 486 -18.32 -4.01 -8.43
C ILE A 486 -18.07 -4.79 -9.72
N ASP A 487 -18.92 -4.59 -10.73
CA ASP A 487 -18.93 -5.35 -11.98
C ASP A 487 -18.68 -4.41 -13.17
N THR A 488 -17.60 -4.64 -13.92
CA THR A 488 -17.25 -3.85 -15.10
C THR A 488 -17.13 -4.74 -16.33
N GLN A 489 -17.50 -4.23 -17.50
CA GLN A 489 -17.38 -4.93 -18.78
C GLN A 489 -16.28 -4.35 -19.67
N GLY A 490 -15.92 -5.09 -20.74
CA GLY A 490 -14.93 -4.64 -21.71
C GLY A 490 -15.19 -3.20 -22.21
N GLY A 491 -14.13 -2.41 -22.24
CA GLY A 491 -14.15 -1.01 -22.69
C GLY A 491 -14.52 0.03 -21.62
N SER A 492 -15.06 -0.37 -20.45
CA SER A 492 -15.35 0.60 -19.37
C SER A 492 -14.10 0.97 -18.57
N GLY A 493 -14.10 2.12 -17.88
CA GLY A 493 -13.02 2.58 -17.01
C GLY A 493 -13.50 2.94 -15.60
N ILE A 494 -12.78 2.50 -14.57
CA ILE A 494 -13.03 2.88 -13.18
C ILE A 494 -11.75 3.37 -12.50
N VAL A 495 -11.85 4.46 -11.74
CA VAL A 495 -10.78 4.95 -10.85
C VAL A 495 -11.26 4.90 -9.42
N PHE A 496 -10.45 4.35 -8.53
CA PHE A 496 -10.56 4.50 -7.09
C PHE A 496 -9.55 5.53 -6.63
N GLY A 497 -9.98 6.49 -5.80
CA GLY A 497 -9.07 7.45 -5.16
C GLY A 497 -8.25 6.84 -4.03
N GLU A 498 -7.38 7.64 -3.42
CA GLU A 498 -6.58 7.27 -2.27
C GLU A 498 -7.43 7.20 -0.99
N THR A 499 -7.23 6.15 -0.20
CA THR A 499 -7.72 6.05 1.18
C THR A 499 -7.00 4.96 1.95
N ASN A 500 -7.08 4.97 3.28
CA ASN A 500 -6.48 3.89 4.07
C ASN A 500 -7.07 2.53 3.69
N ASN A 501 -8.40 2.41 3.62
CA ASN A 501 -9.05 1.14 3.28
C ASN A 501 -10.32 1.34 2.45
N HIS A 502 -10.41 0.63 1.32
CA HIS A 502 -11.60 0.47 0.52
C HIS A 502 -12.34 -0.79 0.98
N TYR A 503 -13.59 -0.64 1.42
CA TYR A 503 -14.46 -1.75 1.80
C TYR A 503 -15.36 -2.15 0.63
N ILE A 504 -15.30 -3.42 0.24
CA ILE A 504 -16.12 -3.98 -0.85
C ILE A 504 -16.82 -5.23 -0.32
N LYS A 505 -18.12 -5.13 -0.03
CA LYS A 505 -18.96 -6.24 0.44
C LYS A 505 -19.56 -7.03 -0.72
N GLY A 506 -18.69 -7.59 -1.55
CA GLY A 506 -19.04 -8.39 -2.71
C GLY A 506 -17.83 -8.67 -3.58
N ASP A 507 -18.07 -9.21 -4.77
CA ASP A 507 -17.00 -9.51 -5.72
C ASP A 507 -16.49 -8.24 -6.41
N LEU A 508 -15.19 -8.18 -6.65
CA LEU A 508 -14.54 -7.17 -7.49
C LEU A 508 -14.24 -7.78 -8.87
N LYS A 509 -15.11 -7.54 -9.84
CA LYS A 509 -15.05 -8.10 -11.20
C LYS A 509 -14.67 -7.02 -12.21
N ILE A 510 -13.40 -6.99 -12.58
CA ILE A 510 -12.86 -6.01 -13.53
C ILE A 510 -12.69 -6.65 -14.91
N ALA A 511 -13.55 -6.32 -15.88
CA ALA A 511 -13.34 -6.69 -17.29
C ALA A 511 -13.08 -5.49 -18.22
N GLY A 512 -13.23 -4.26 -17.71
CA GLY A 512 -12.84 -3.02 -18.41
C GLY A 512 -11.37 -2.65 -18.18
N SER A 513 -11.13 -1.47 -17.63
CA SER A 513 -9.84 -1.01 -17.10
C SER A 513 -10.06 -0.41 -15.70
N ALA A 514 -9.16 -0.67 -14.76
CA ALA A 514 -9.25 -0.16 -13.39
C ALA A 514 -7.94 0.51 -12.95
N PHE A 515 -8.03 1.68 -12.32
CA PHE A 515 -6.92 2.32 -11.62
C PHE A 515 -7.22 2.36 -10.14
N PHE A 516 -6.33 1.77 -9.35
CA PHE A 516 -6.41 1.69 -7.91
C PHE A 516 -5.50 2.76 -7.30
N GLY A 517 -6.10 3.74 -6.61
CA GLY A 517 -5.38 4.65 -5.74
C GLY A 517 -4.68 3.91 -4.59
N PRO A 518 -3.65 4.53 -3.96
CA PRO A 518 -2.98 3.94 -2.80
C PRO A 518 -3.96 3.59 -1.69
N GLY A 519 -3.67 2.49 -0.99
CA GLY A 519 -4.52 2.01 0.09
C GLY A 519 -4.69 0.50 0.13
N ARG A 520 -5.39 0.04 1.16
CA ARG A 520 -5.85 -1.35 1.26
C ARG A 520 -7.21 -1.51 0.59
N TYR A 521 -7.43 -2.65 -0.04
CA TYR A 521 -8.71 -3.05 -0.61
C TYR A 521 -9.15 -4.32 0.12
N THR A 522 -10.19 -4.20 0.94
CA THR A 522 -10.77 -5.29 1.73
C THR A 522 -12.04 -5.78 1.05
N ILE A 523 -11.99 -6.99 0.50
CA ILE A 523 -12.98 -7.54 -0.43
C ILE A 523 -13.64 -8.77 0.20
N ASP A 524 -14.94 -8.71 0.44
CA ASP A 524 -15.75 -9.86 0.86
C ASP A 524 -16.27 -10.63 -0.37
N GLY A 525 -15.33 -11.12 -1.19
CA GLY A 525 -15.60 -11.82 -2.43
C GLY A 525 -14.34 -12.15 -3.23
N ASP A 526 -14.54 -12.61 -4.46
CA ASP A 526 -13.47 -12.86 -5.42
C ASP A 526 -12.94 -11.53 -6.01
N PHE A 527 -11.64 -11.49 -6.32
CA PHE A 527 -11.06 -10.47 -7.19
C PHE A 527 -10.78 -11.10 -8.56
N GLU A 528 -11.61 -10.77 -9.53
CA GLU A 528 -11.49 -11.23 -10.91
C GLU A 528 -11.01 -10.11 -11.83
N ASN A 529 -9.90 -10.37 -12.52
CA ASN A 529 -9.42 -9.55 -13.62
C ASN A 529 -9.64 -10.29 -14.95
N GLY A 530 -10.62 -9.85 -15.72
CA GLY A 530 -10.86 -10.22 -17.11
C GLY A 530 -10.61 -9.08 -18.10
N THR A 531 -9.79 -8.10 -17.75
CA THR A 531 -9.51 -6.92 -18.59
C THR A 531 -8.85 -7.29 -19.91
N GLY A 532 -9.01 -6.41 -20.91
CA GLY A 532 -8.25 -6.47 -22.15
C GLY A 532 -8.62 -5.36 -23.13
N GLY A 533 -7.60 -4.72 -23.71
CA GLY A 533 -7.76 -3.81 -24.85
C GLY A 533 -8.03 -2.34 -24.51
N THR A 534 -8.19 -1.99 -23.24
CA THR A 534 -8.34 -0.60 -22.78
C THR A 534 -7.32 -0.31 -21.69
N THR A 535 -6.43 0.66 -21.92
CA THR A 535 -5.29 0.97 -21.04
C THR A 535 -5.36 2.37 -20.47
N TRP A 536 -4.69 2.57 -19.34
CA TRP A 536 -4.42 3.90 -18.79
C TRP A 536 -3.28 4.62 -19.54
N PRO A 537 -3.19 5.97 -19.48
CA PRO A 537 -4.13 6.88 -18.81
C PRO A 537 -5.43 7.12 -19.60
N GLN A 538 -6.47 7.60 -18.92
CA GLN A 538 -7.72 8.05 -19.54
C GLN A 538 -8.05 9.49 -19.15
N THR A 539 -8.76 10.20 -20.02
CA THR A 539 -9.18 11.58 -19.77
C THR A 539 -10.69 11.66 -19.64
N SER A 540 -11.14 12.29 -18.56
CA SER A 540 -12.54 12.62 -18.32
C SER A 540 -13.05 13.56 -19.41
N THR A 541 -14.21 13.24 -19.97
CA THR A 541 -14.85 14.08 -20.99
C THR A 541 -15.60 15.26 -20.41
N LEU A 542 -15.79 15.27 -19.08
CA LEU A 542 -16.55 16.31 -18.38
C LEU A 542 -15.66 17.43 -17.85
N ASN A 543 -14.48 17.11 -17.32
CA ASN A 543 -13.57 18.10 -16.72
C ASN A 543 -12.19 18.17 -17.43
N GLY A 544 -11.89 17.26 -18.37
CA GLY A 544 -10.61 17.23 -19.09
C GLY A 544 -9.42 16.70 -18.28
N GLU A 545 -9.64 16.23 -17.06
CA GLU A 545 -8.60 15.68 -16.19
C GLU A 545 -8.15 14.30 -16.65
N GLN A 546 -6.85 14.01 -16.51
CA GLN A 546 -6.27 12.74 -16.87
C GLN A 546 -5.99 11.89 -15.62
N TYR A 547 -6.53 10.67 -15.61
CA TYR A 547 -6.35 9.70 -14.53
C TYR A 547 -5.42 8.56 -14.94
N GLY A 548 -4.78 7.94 -13.95
CA GLY A 548 -4.03 6.70 -14.12
C GLY A 548 -2.68 6.83 -14.85
N ALA A 549 -2.06 8.01 -14.86
CA ALA A 549 -0.78 8.23 -15.52
C ALA A 549 0.32 7.25 -15.05
N ALA A 550 0.35 6.90 -13.76
CA ALA A 550 1.29 5.93 -13.19
C ALA A 550 1.09 4.48 -13.71
N GLY A 551 -0.09 4.19 -14.24
CA GLY A 551 -0.49 2.91 -14.83
C GLY A 551 -0.35 2.84 -16.35
N ALA A 552 0.34 3.80 -16.99
CA ALA A 552 0.40 3.92 -18.44
C ALA A 552 0.73 2.60 -19.15
N GLY A 553 -0.12 2.21 -20.11
CA GLY A 553 0.03 0.99 -20.92
C GLY A 553 -0.49 -0.31 -20.29
N TYR A 554 -1.08 -0.24 -19.10
CA TYR A 554 -1.73 -1.35 -18.42
C TYR A 554 -3.25 -1.14 -18.37
N ASP A 555 -4.00 -2.23 -18.41
CA ASP A 555 -5.46 -2.22 -18.30
C ASP A 555 -5.89 -2.06 -16.84
N MET A 556 -5.15 -2.72 -15.94
CA MET A 556 -5.36 -2.66 -14.50
C MET A 556 -4.08 -2.24 -13.80
N ALA A 557 -4.11 -1.14 -13.03
CA ALA A 557 -2.91 -0.62 -12.40
C ALA A 557 -3.16 -0.09 -10.98
N GLY A 558 -2.14 -0.21 -10.13
CA GLY A 558 -2.15 0.30 -8.75
C GLY A 558 -0.74 0.32 -8.17
N ARG A 559 -0.45 1.31 -7.32
CA ARG A 559 0.83 1.46 -6.63
C ARG A 559 0.56 1.80 -5.17
N ASP A 560 1.37 1.22 -4.29
CA ASP A 560 1.20 1.31 -2.85
C ASP A 560 -0.16 0.73 -2.42
N VAL A 561 -0.46 -0.47 -2.93
CA VAL A 561 -1.75 -1.16 -2.73
C VAL A 561 -1.59 -2.51 -2.02
N SER A 562 -2.56 -2.87 -1.18
CA SER A 562 -2.69 -4.22 -0.61
C SER A 562 -4.12 -4.72 -0.77
N PHE A 563 -4.30 -5.94 -1.27
CA PHE A 563 -5.61 -6.56 -1.44
C PHE A 563 -5.81 -7.68 -0.42
N ILE A 564 -6.89 -7.63 0.34
CA ILE A 564 -7.27 -8.67 1.32
C ILE A 564 -8.65 -9.17 0.92
N ALA A 565 -8.77 -10.44 0.55
CA ALA A 565 -10.01 -11.00 0.00
C ALA A 565 -10.47 -12.26 0.73
N SER A 566 -11.78 -12.44 0.90
CA SER A 566 -12.37 -13.71 1.36
C SER A 566 -12.44 -14.76 0.23
N GLY A 567 -12.53 -14.31 -1.01
CA GLY A 567 -12.45 -15.11 -2.24
C GLY A 567 -11.04 -15.21 -2.81
N THR A 568 -10.92 -15.65 -4.06
CA THR A 568 -9.64 -15.88 -4.75
C THR A 568 -9.30 -14.75 -5.74
N LEU A 569 -8.01 -14.65 -6.11
CA LEU A 569 -7.55 -13.88 -7.26
C LEU A 569 -7.65 -14.70 -8.55
N LYS A 570 -8.39 -14.21 -9.55
CA LYS A 570 -8.48 -14.79 -10.90
C LYS A 570 -7.96 -13.81 -11.94
N LEU A 571 -7.06 -14.26 -12.82
CA LEU A 571 -6.51 -13.46 -13.92
C LEU A 571 -6.84 -14.14 -15.25
N ALA A 572 -7.43 -13.40 -16.17
CA ALA A 572 -7.92 -13.90 -17.46
C ALA A 572 -7.76 -12.84 -18.57
N GLY A 573 -8.27 -13.14 -19.77
CA GLY A 573 -8.61 -12.11 -20.77
C GLY A 573 -7.47 -11.45 -21.55
N GLY A 574 -6.22 -11.92 -21.45
CA GLY A 574 -5.08 -11.20 -22.03
C GLY A 574 -4.74 -9.91 -21.27
N ALA A 575 -5.25 -9.80 -20.05
CA ALA A 575 -5.12 -8.64 -19.17
C ALA A 575 -3.67 -8.19 -19.01
N LYS A 576 -3.44 -6.88 -19.11
CA LYS A 576 -2.18 -6.24 -18.73
C LYS A 576 -2.32 -5.61 -17.36
N THR A 577 -1.72 -6.23 -16.36
CA THR A 577 -1.82 -5.78 -14.96
C THR A 577 -0.51 -5.23 -14.46
N LYS A 578 -0.53 -4.13 -13.69
CA LYS A 578 0.60 -3.66 -12.89
C LYS A 578 0.15 -3.28 -11.49
N LEU A 579 0.36 -4.17 -10.52
CA LEU A 579 0.05 -3.88 -9.12
C LEU A 579 1.33 -3.95 -8.28
N LEU A 580 1.59 -2.90 -7.51
CA LEU A 580 2.78 -2.77 -6.69
C LEU A 580 2.38 -2.53 -5.24
N ALA A 581 2.78 -3.42 -4.34
CA ALA A 581 2.63 -3.24 -2.90
C ALA A 581 3.45 -2.05 -2.39
N ALA A 582 3.02 -1.51 -1.26
CA ALA A 582 3.75 -0.44 -0.59
C ALA A 582 5.05 -0.94 0.01
N SER A 583 6.04 -0.05 0.09
CA SER A 583 7.32 -0.34 0.74
C SER A 583 7.28 -0.24 2.28
N LYS A 584 6.21 0.34 2.83
CA LYS A 584 5.97 0.56 4.26
C LYS A 584 4.49 0.34 4.57
N SER A 585 4.18 -0.07 5.79
CA SER A 585 2.79 -0.20 6.24
C SER A 585 2.24 1.15 6.66
N VAL A 586 0.95 1.35 6.42
CA VAL A 586 0.16 2.45 6.99
C VAL A 586 -0.88 1.87 7.95
N LEU A 587 -1.01 2.48 9.12
CA LEU A 587 -1.94 1.99 10.14
C LEU A 587 -3.38 2.04 9.61
N GLY A 588 -4.05 0.89 9.60
CA GLY A 588 -5.41 0.79 9.06
C GLY A 588 -5.49 0.76 7.54
N GLY A 589 -4.36 0.77 6.83
CA GLY A 589 -4.31 0.70 5.38
C GLY A 589 -3.39 -0.37 4.83
N GLU A 590 -2.61 -0.01 3.81
CA GLU A 590 -1.74 -0.93 3.09
C GLU A 590 -0.65 -1.54 3.99
N ILE A 591 -0.27 -2.77 3.69
CA ILE A 591 0.67 -3.57 4.48
C ILE A 591 1.97 -3.71 3.69
N ALA A 592 3.09 -3.36 4.32
CA ALA A 592 4.41 -3.35 3.67
C ALA A 592 4.67 -4.67 2.96
N THR A 593 5.04 -4.58 1.68
CA THR A 593 5.39 -5.70 0.79
C THR A 593 4.27 -6.71 0.54
N LEU A 594 3.09 -6.60 1.16
CA LEU A 594 1.95 -7.45 0.87
C LEU A 594 1.17 -6.87 -0.30
N LEU A 595 1.09 -7.63 -1.39
CA LEU A 595 0.28 -7.26 -2.54
C LEU A 595 -1.13 -7.83 -2.44
N PHE A 596 -1.25 -9.14 -2.21
CA PHE A 596 -2.54 -9.81 -2.17
C PHE A 596 -2.54 -10.89 -1.09
N HIS A 597 -3.64 -11.02 -0.35
CA HIS A 597 -3.87 -12.11 0.58
C HIS A 597 -5.29 -12.67 0.50
N SER A 598 -5.39 -14.00 0.64
CA SER A 598 -6.65 -14.70 0.89
C SER A 598 -6.40 -16.05 1.57
N ASP A 599 -7.23 -16.39 2.54
CA ASP A 599 -7.25 -17.68 3.23
C ASP A 599 -8.13 -18.73 2.53
N THR A 600 -8.70 -18.41 1.36
CA THR A 600 -9.59 -19.32 0.64
C THR A 600 -8.86 -20.60 0.19
N THR A 601 -9.61 -21.70 0.12
CA THR A 601 -9.14 -22.94 -0.54
C THR A 601 -9.59 -23.03 -2.00
N SER A 602 -10.38 -22.06 -2.46
CA SER A 602 -10.80 -21.96 -3.86
C SER A 602 -9.61 -21.73 -4.77
N LYS A 603 -9.61 -22.38 -5.94
CA LYS A 603 -8.49 -22.33 -6.87
C LYS A 603 -8.32 -20.95 -7.52
N ALA A 604 -7.10 -20.40 -7.45
CA ALA A 604 -6.70 -19.23 -8.22
C ALA A 604 -6.28 -19.64 -9.64
N SER A 605 -6.92 -19.05 -10.65
CA SER A 605 -6.67 -19.37 -12.07
C SER A 605 -6.08 -18.16 -12.77
N TRP A 606 -4.84 -18.28 -13.23
CA TRP A 606 -4.12 -17.24 -13.99
C TRP A 606 -3.91 -17.75 -15.42
N THR A 607 -4.68 -17.22 -16.36
CA THR A 607 -4.93 -17.87 -17.67
C THR A 607 -5.04 -16.87 -18.82
N GLY A 608 -5.23 -17.39 -20.04
CA GLY A 608 -5.66 -16.56 -21.18
C GLY A 608 -4.62 -15.57 -21.69
N GLY A 609 -3.33 -15.84 -21.51
CA GLY A 609 -2.26 -14.98 -22.02
C GLY A 609 -2.10 -13.65 -21.28
N SER A 610 -2.65 -13.51 -20.07
CA SER A 610 -2.46 -12.30 -19.25
C SER A 610 -0.98 -12.01 -19.02
N ASN A 611 -0.63 -10.72 -19.01
CA ASN A 611 0.72 -10.22 -18.76
C ASN A 611 0.71 -9.29 -17.54
N ASN A 612 1.25 -9.77 -16.44
CA ASN A 612 1.15 -9.14 -15.13
C ASN A 612 2.52 -8.74 -14.62
N VAL A 613 2.61 -7.54 -14.07
CA VAL A 613 3.72 -7.04 -13.27
C VAL A 613 3.23 -6.93 -11.82
N PHE A 614 3.76 -7.77 -10.95
CA PHE A 614 3.45 -7.77 -9.53
C PHE A 614 4.69 -7.40 -8.71
N GLY A 615 4.56 -6.41 -7.84
CA GLY A 615 5.55 -6.07 -6.83
C GLY A 615 4.99 -6.35 -5.44
N GLY A 616 5.71 -7.10 -4.62
CA GLY A 616 5.25 -7.59 -3.31
C GLY A 616 4.87 -9.07 -3.31
N ALA A 617 4.30 -9.50 -2.20
CA ALA A 617 3.89 -10.86 -1.90
C ALA A 617 2.42 -11.09 -2.26
N VAL A 618 2.18 -12.12 -3.07
CA VAL A 618 0.88 -12.75 -3.24
C VAL A 618 0.85 -13.96 -2.31
N HIS A 619 0.08 -13.86 -1.22
CA HIS A 619 0.02 -14.82 -0.12
C HIS A 619 -1.34 -15.54 -0.07
N LEU A 620 -1.38 -16.79 -0.53
CA LEU A 620 -2.57 -17.60 -0.73
C LEU A 620 -2.42 -18.99 -0.06
N PRO A 621 -2.27 -19.06 1.28
CA PRO A 621 -1.71 -20.22 1.96
C PRO A 621 -2.54 -21.51 1.80
N GLY A 622 -3.86 -21.39 1.64
CA GLY A 622 -4.76 -22.53 1.41
C GLY A 622 -5.04 -22.85 -0.07
N THR A 623 -4.57 -22.03 -1.01
CA THR A 623 -5.01 -22.04 -2.41
C THR A 623 -4.06 -22.78 -3.35
N GLU A 624 -4.60 -23.52 -4.33
CA GLU A 624 -3.84 -23.88 -5.54
C GLU A 624 -3.84 -22.71 -6.54
N VAL A 625 -2.65 -22.20 -6.88
CA VAL A 625 -2.45 -21.22 -7.94
C VAL A 625 -2.08 -21.94 -9.23
N SER A 626 -2.95 -21.87 -10.23
CA SER A 626 -2.73 -22.45 -11.56
C SER A 626 -2.45 -21.39 -12.62
N MET A 627 -1.21 -21.33 -13.07
CA MET A 627 -0.75 -20.52 -14.20
C MET A 627 -0.79 -21.33 -15.48
N THR A 628 -1.65 -20.97 -16.44
CA THR A 628 -1.82 -21.70 -17.69
C THR A 628 -2.05 -20.76 -18.89
N GLY A 629 -2.18 -21.32 -20.09
CA GLY A 629 -2.64 -20.58 -21.27
C GLY A 629 -1.71 -19.44 -21.70
N GLY A 630 -0.40 -19.58 -21.49
CA GLY A 630 0.57 -18.53 -21.84
C GLY A 630 0.61 -17.33 -20.90
N ASN A 631 0.03 -17.43 -19.69
CA ASN A 631 0.14 -16.37 -18.68
C ASN A 631 1.61 -16.01 -18.40
N SER A 632 1.92 -14.71 -18.38
CA SER A 632 3.19 -14.13 -17.94
C SER A 632 2.94 -13.34 -16.65
N THR A 633 3.53 -13.74 -15.53
CA THR A 633 3.51 -12.95 -14.29
C THR A 633 4.93 -12.72 -13.82
N ASN A 634 5.40 -11.48 -13.81
CA ASN A 634 6.77 -11.15 -13.44
C ASN A 634 6.88 -9.95 -12.49
N GLY A 635 8.05 -9.76 -11.88
CA GLY A 635 8.30 -8.64 -10.99
C GLY A 635 8.51 -7.28 -11.66
N GLY A 636 8.72 -7.21 -12.97
CA GLY A 636 8.98 -5.95 -13.69
C GLY A 636 10.16 -5.12 -13.15
N GLY A 637 11.15 -5.76 -12.53
CA GLY A 637 12.27 -5.10 -11.83
C GLY A 637 12.04 -4.86 -10.34
N THR A 638 10.85 -5.18 -9.82
CA THR A 638 10.52 -5.21 -8.40
C THR A 638 10.48 -6.65 -7.86
N CYS A 639 10.57 -6.80 -6.53
CA CYS A 639 10.50 -8.11 -5.89
C CYS A 639 9.08 -8.67 -5.99
N PHE A 640 8.90 -9.80 -6.65
CA PHE A 640 7.65 -10.56 -6.70
C PHE A 640 7.79 -11.83 -5.87
N MET A 641 6.91 -12.04 -4.90
CA MET A 641 6.84 -13.27 -4.13
C MET A 641 5.47 -13.93 -4.32
N LEU A 642 5.46 -15.24 -4.56
CA LEU A 642 4.27 -16.06 -4.58
C LEU A 642 4.38 -17.14 -3.50
N ILE A 643 3.54 -17.03 -2.49
CA ILE A 643 3.42 -18.00 -1.41
C ILE A 643 2.01 -18.57 -1.53
N ALA A 644 1.88 -19.86 -1.80
CA ALA A 644 0.58 -20.49 -2.02
C ALA A 644 0.54 -21.89 -1.41
N GLY A 645 -0.67 -22.44 -1.21
CA GLY A 645 -0.82 -23.85 -0.86
C GLY A 645 -0.16 -24.75 -1.90
N LYS A 646 -0.55 -24.60 -3.17
CA LYS A 646 0.09 -25.29 -4.31
C LYS A 646 0.40 -24.32 -5.44
N ILE A 647 1.50 -24.56 -6.14
CA ILE A 647 1.88 -23.78 -7.32
C ILE A 647 1.95 -24.70 -8.54
N LYS A 648 1.14 -24.40 -9.55
CA LYS A 648 1.12 -25.16 -10.80
C LYS A 648 1.31 -24.24 -12.00
N ALA A 649 2.43 -24.36 -12.68
CA ALA A 649 2.68 -23.71 -13.97
C ALA A 649 2.57 -24.73 -15.10
N ALA A 650 1.72 -24.47 -16.09
CA ALA A 650 1.56 -25.32 -17.26
C ALA A 650 1.37 -24.51 -18.54
N GLY A 651 1.50 -25.14 -19.70
CA GLY A 651 1.12 -24.56 -20.99
C GLY A 651 1.70 -23.17 -21.26
N GLY A 652 2.97 -23.10 -21.68
CA GLY A 652 3.64 -21.87 -22.11
C GLY A 652 3.73 -20.75 -21.07
N ALA A 653 3.22 -20.94 -19.85
CA ALA A 653 3.21 -19.91 -18.82
C ALA A 653 4.63 -19.59 -18.34
N VAL A 654 4.89 -18.31 -18.08
CA VAL A 654 6.16 -17.79 -17.59
C VAL A 654 5.93 -17.05 -16.28
N ALA A 655 6.56 -17.50 -15.21
CA ALA A 655 6.61 -16.76 -13.95
C ALA A 655 8.03 -16.26 -13.70
N GLY A 656 8.18 -15.02 -13.23
CA GLY A 656 9.48 -14.41 -13.00
C GLY A 656 9.55 -13.56 -11.75
N SER A 657 10.67 -13.60 -11.02
CA SER A 657 10.91 -12.70 -9.89
C SER A 657 12.25 -11.98 -10.01
N ALA A 658 12.27 -10.74 -9.56
CA ALA A 658 13.48 -9.92 -9.43
C ALA A 658 13.81 -9.59 -7.96
N CYS A 659 13.29 -10.34 -6.99
CA CYS A 659 13.73 -10.17 -5.60
C CYS A 659 15.23 -10.41 -5.49
N VAL A 660 15.89 -9.62 -4.66
CA VAL A 660 17.26 -9.90 -4.24
C VAL A 660 17.19 -10.71 -2.96
N SER A 661 17.99 -11.77 -2.86
CA SER A 661 18.23 -12.46 -1.60
C SER A 661 18.91 -11.48 -0.64
N SER A 662 18.13 -10.76 0.16
CA SER A 662 18.67 -10.01 1.28
C SER A 662 18.98 -11.00 2.40
N ASP A 663 20.22 -11.02 2.87
CA ASP A 663 20.72 -11.79 4.04
C ASP A 663 20.11 -11.32 5.38
N GLY A 664 18.89 -10.80 5.37
CA GLY A 664 18.22 -10.30 6.55
C GLY A 664 16.72 -10.33 6.37
N SER A 665 16.05 -10.98 7.31
CA SER A 665 14.61 -10.87 7.63
C SER A 665 13.65 -11.90 7.04
N SER A 666 14.09 -13.08 6.58
CA SER A 666 13.17 -14.23 6.52
C SER A 666 13.20 -14.96 7.87
N SER A 667 12.05 -14.93 8.55
CA SER A 667 11.73 -15.56 9.83
C SER A 667 11.64 -17.09 9.73
N GLY A 668 12.65 -17.73 9.12
CA GLY A 668 12.90 -19.13 9.37
C GLY A 668 13.31 -19.28 10.83
N SER A 669 12.48 -19.93 11.65
CA SER A 669 12.81 -20.36 13.02
C SER A 669 13.94 -21.42 13.08
N GLY A 670 14.75 -21.52 12.03
CA GLY A 670 15.97 -22.32 11.99
C GLY A 670 17.19 -21.45 12.32
N LYS A 671 18.00 -21.92 13.27
CA LYS A 671 19.28 -21.33 13.68
C LYS A 671 20.35 -21.40 12.57
N THR A 672 20.16 -20.74 11.42
CA THR A 672 21.00 -20.98 10.23
C THR A 672 21.56 -19.73 9.56
N ALA A 673 21.39 -18.54 10.16
CA ALA A 673 22.03 -17.32 9.68
C ALA A 673 23.38 -17.08 10.39
N VAL A 674 24.46 -16.84 9.62
CA VAL A 674 25.70 -16.26 10.16
C VAL A 674 25.33 -14.88 10.72
N LYS A 675 25.39 -14.75 12.05
CA LYS A 675 24.96 -13.55 12.77
C LYS A 675 25.88 -13.30 13.96
N LEU A 676 26.00 -12.04 14.35
CA LEU A 676 26.66 -11.66 15.58
C LEU A 676 25.85 -12.14 16.79
N VAL A 677 26.55 -12.67 17.79
CA VAL A 677 25.99 -13.26 19.00
C VAL A 677 26.62 -12.74 20.28
N LYS A 678 27.48 -11.73 20.18
CA LYS A 678 28.15 -11.10 21.32
C LYS A 678 28.14 -9.60 21.17
#